data_AF-A0A954EC45-F1
#
_entry.id   AF-A0A954EC45-F1
#
_cell.length_a   1.000
_cell.length_b   1.000
_cell.length_c   1.000
_cell.angle_alpha   90.00
_cell.angle_beta   90.00
_cell.angle_gamma   90.00
#
_symmetry.space_group_name_H-M   'P 1'
#
loop_
_entity.id
_entity.type
_entity.pdbx_description
1 polymer ?
#
loop_
_entity_poly.entity_id
_entity_poly.type
_entity_poly.pdbx_seq_one_letter_code
_entity_poly.pdbx_strand_id
1 'polypeptide(L)'
;MSAIPLIVVGLYLAVLLLFGWLGYRCSSNSEEDYYLAGRQQGWIISAMTIMATFFSSFALLGAPGMVYREGVVFALVSLNVPVAGVCIAIFGNRIRKAGLAGGYVTQADMLCDHYQSPVVLRILITLVGFLFAIPYVMMQLKAGGELAAVLFRDQPHAFEWGAIILSFITALYIMIGGMRSVAWTDALQCFLLTSGMIMGGVALLVSMGGPAAFLDQVSRLPAASLTVPGNTGFWQVPMLFSVCLLMPIGGIIQPAQWMRFYSARDANTLRRSALIFTILLTGCFVFAIMPIGLGGQVMYPLSYSANGVAPHPHVGNYDQILVVILGDILPKMVGGTVGMTLTSLLVVAIMAAAMSTADSNLHALSALFTRDLYGRFFRPRASERERVWAGQIVILLATAASLILVLIGSRPESSLAGFMQMIVGLALFAVAFSVQLLPMTIDVLFVRRGTKSAAICGLVCGLVVAFCFTSLFPPLMQLLPESTSASLSGVIDQAKALAPIHASAWGLIANSIVFVLLSAFSQKQLASILFVVTLSASVLPAQAIDLAKEDSSGAKPVILAHYMPWFKAKPFSDHWGWHWTMNHFDPETIIGEKRQIASTSYPLIGPYDSGDPQVLEYHLLLMKLAGIEGVIVDWYGLTDLNDYAQLHRNTTRLLQQCERMQMKFVICYEDQTIPALVAAHRISESNKVSHAVKELEWLNRYWFQSGSYLKQDRKPVLLSFGHAGLSKQEWTECLKELSFELNYFSQDYRREGASGAFGWPAPRIGLKQVDRFLAESQNWPQAIPAAFPRFDDIYREAGIGEGYPVLPDRAGKTFQETLQKVTDSRQFLIQLVTWNDWGEGTQIEPSQEYGYRDLEFLQNFRRERFDSSFEPVGKDLEIPLKILQLRREQPDQQKTLDEVVAQLLAGKIPQARELLSSLLPE
;
A
#
# COMPACT_ATOMS: atom_id res chain seq x y z
N MET A 1 -36.32 -8.60 41.51
CA MET A 1 -35.64 -7.64 40.60
C MET A 1 -36.64 -6.57 40.20
N SER A 2 -36.25 -5.29 40.24
CA SER A 2 -37.08 -4.23 39.65
C SER A 2 -37.13 -4.41 38.13
N ALA A 3 -38.27 -4.13 37.49
CA ALA A 3 -38.40 -4.26 36.03
C ALA A 3 -37.60 -3.20 35.25
N ILE A 4 -37.11 -2.16 35.93
CA ILE A 4 -36.50 -0.97 35.34
C ILE A 4 -35.25 -1.29 34.50
N PRO A 5 -34.26 -2.08 34.96
CA PRO A 5 -33.06 -2.36 34.16
C PRO A 5 -33.39 -3.10 32.87
N LEU A 6 -34.32 -4.06 32.92
CA LEU A 6 -34.78 -4.81 31.75
C LEU A 6 -35.50 -3.90 30.74
N ILE A 7 -36.32 -2.96 31.22
CA ILE A 7 -36.99 -1.97 30.36
C ILE A 7 -35.99 -1.04 29.68
N VAL A 8 -35.01 -0.51 30.43
CA VAL A 8 -33.99 0.41 29.91
C VAL A 8 -33.12 -0.29 28.86
N VAL A 9 -32.64 -1.50 29.15
CA VAL A 9 -31.86 -2.31 28.21
C VAL A 9 -32.73 -2.67 26.99
N GLY A 10 -33.96 -3.14 27.19
CA GLY A 10 -34.88 -3.47 26.11
C GLY A 10 -35.16 -2.30 25.16
N LEU A 11 -35.33 -1.09 25.70
CA LEU A 11 -35.53 0.12 24.91
C LEU A 11 -34.27 0.50 24.12
N TYR A 12 -33.09 0.43 24.74
CA TYR A 12 -31.82 0.63 24.05
C TYR A 12 -31.65 -0.34 22.88
N LEU A 13 -31.92 -1.63 23.10
CA LEU A 13 -31.84 -2.65 22.05
C LEU A 13 -32.84 -2.42 20.91
N ALA A 14 -34.07 -2.02 21.23
CA ALA A 14 -35.08 -1.69 20.23
C ALA A 14 -34.65 -0.51 19.36
N VAL A 15 -34.02 0.52 19.95
CA VAL A 15 -33.47 1.67 19.20
C VAL A 15 -32.33 1.25 18.26
N LEU A 16 -31.44 0.35 18.70
CA LEU A 16 -30.39 -0.17 17.82
C LEU A 16 -30.95 -0.94 16.63
N LEU A 17 -31.95 -1.81 16.87
CA LEU A 17 -32.62 -2.55 15.81
C LEU A 17 -33.35 -1.62 14.84
N LEU A 18 -33.96 -0.54 15.35
CA LEU A 18 -34.57 0.51 14.54
C LEU A 18 -33.54 1.20 13.63
N PHE A 19 -32.37 1.58 14.15
CA PHE A 19 -31.30 2.16 13.33
C PHE A 19 -30.73 1.17 12.31
N GLY A 20 -30.63 -0.12 12.66
CA GLY A 20 -30.35 -1.22 11.73
C GLY A 20 -31.31 -1.23 10.55
N TRP A 21 -32.61 -1.24 10.85
CA TRP A 21 -33.66 -1.25 9.83
C TRP A 21 -33.71 0.03 8.98
N LEU A 22 -33.57 1.20 9.60
CA LEU A 22 -33.53 2.49 8.90
C LEU A 22 -32.30 2.59 7.98
N GLY A 23 -31.14 2.11 8.44
CA GLY A 23 -29.91 2.08 7.65
C GLY A 23 -30.07 1.21 6.40
N TYR A 24 -30.65 0.02 6.57
CA TYR A 24 -31.02 -0.88 5.46
C TYR A 24 -31.95 -0.20 4.46
N ARG A 25 -33.01 0.46 4.92
CA ARG A 25 -33.98 1.18 4.06
C ARG A 25 -33.35 2.30 3.25
N CYS A 26 -32.30 2.93 3.76
CA CYS A 26 -31.62 4.04 3.10
C CYS A 26 -30.48 3.58 2.16
N SER A 27 -30.07 2.31 2.20
CA SER A 27 -28.90 1.83 1.47
C SER A 27 -29.16 1.67 -0.04
N SER A 28 -28.14 1.95 -0.85
CA SER A 28 -28.19 1.79 -2.32
C SER A 28 -27.87 0.37 -2.82
N ASN A 29 -27.76 -0.62 -1.92
CA ASN A 29 -27.40 -2.02 -2.24
C ASN A 29 -26.06 -2.20 -2.99
N SER A 30 -25.18 -1.20 -2.94
CA SER A 30 -23.84 -1.26 -3.56
C SER A 30 -22.75 -1.57 -2.53
N GLU A 31 -21.67 -2.23 -2.94
CA GLU A 31 -20.53 -2.60 -2.07
C GLU A 31 -19.91 -1.36 -1.37
N GLU A 32 -19.74 -0.24 -2.08
CA GLU A 32 -19.20 1.01 -1.51
C GLU A 32 -20.14 1.65 -0.47
N ASP A 33 -21.46 1.55 -0.66
CA ASP A 33 -22.43 2.05 0.31
C ASP A 33 -22.47 1.17 1.55
N TYR A 34 -22.45 -0.15 1.37
CA TYR A 34 -22.42 -1.11 2.47
C TYR A 34 -21.19 -0.92 3.35
N TYR A 35 -19.99 -0.74 2.77
CA TYR A 35 -18.76 -0.62 3.56
C TYR A 35 -18.38 0.80 3.95
N LEU A 36 -18.69 1.82 3.15
CA LEU A 36 -18.18 3.19 3.34
C LEU A 36 -19.29 4.25 3.41
N ALA A 37 -20.56 3.86 3.39
CA ALA A 37 -21.71 4.77 3.38
C ALA A 37 -21.60 5.85 2.27
N GLY A 38 -21.09 5.46 1.10
CA GLY A 38 -20.90 6.35 -0.05
C GLY A 38 -19.87 7.46 0.16
N ARG A 39 -19.03 7.38 1.20
CA ARG A 39 -17.98 8.36 1.53
C ARG A 39 -18.48 9.78 1.80
N GLN A 40 -19.70 9.93 2.32
CA GLN A 40 -20.32 11.24 2.56
C GLN A 40 -20.46 11.61 4.04
N GLN A 41 -19.76 10.91 4.95
CA GLN A 41 -19.91 11.17 6.38
C GLN A 41 -19.40 12.57 6.76
N GLY A 42 -20.26 13.34 7.44
CA GLY A 42 -19.92 14.64 8.00
C GLY A 42 -19.21 14.55 9.35
N TRP A 43 -18.63 15.67 9.79
CA TRP A 43 -17.69 15.70 10.92
C TRP A 43 -18.23 15.19 12.27
N ILE A 44 -19.51 15.40 12.59
CA ILE A 44 -20.11 14.92 13.85
C ILE A 44 -20.14 13.39 13.84
N ILE A 45 -20.75 12.81 12.80
CA ILE A 45 -20.88 11.35 12.67
C ILE A 45 -19.50 10.72 12.59
N SER A 46 -18.59 11.25 11.77
CA SER A 46 -17.21 10.76 11.66
C SER A 46 -16.45 10.82 13.00
N ALA A 47 -16.59 11.89 13.78
CA ALA A 47 -15.97 11.99 15.09
C ALA A 47 -16.51 10.91 16.04
N MET A 48 -17.84 10.77 16.12
CA MET A 48 -18.48 9.81 17.01
C MET A 48 -18.16 8.36 16.63
N THR A 49 -18.14 7.99 15.34
CA THR A 49 -17.76 6.62 14.93
C THR A 49 -16.29 6.33 15.18
N ILE A 50 -15.36 7.25 14.88
CA ILE A 50 -13.93 7.06 15.17
C ILE A 50 -13.72 6.88 16.68
N MET A 51 -14.42 7.67 17.50
CA MET A 51 -14.39 7.59 18.95
C MET A 51 -15.01 6.28 19.46
N ALA A 52 -16.20 5.90 19.00
CA ALA A 52 -16.92 4.70 19.43
C ALA A 52 -16.17 3.41 19.06
N THR A 53 -15.48 3.40 17.93
CA THR A 53 -14.60 2.29 17.52
C THR A 53 -13.31 2.22 18.35
N PHE A 54 -12.84 3.35 18.89
CA PHE A 54 -11.62 3.39 19.72
C PHE A 54 -11.91 3.10 21.20
N PHE A 55 -13.00 3.67 21.73
CA PHE A 55 -13.42 3.46 23.12
C PHE A 55 -14.29 2.21 23.23
N SER A 56 -13.61 1.12 23.54
CA SER A 56 -14.23 -0.19 23.71
C SER A 56 -14.54 -0.49 25.18
N SER A 57 -14.94 -1.73 25.47
CA SER A 57 -14.99 -2.24 26.84
C SER A 57 -13.66 -2.09 27.61
N PHE A 58 -12.54 -1.94 26.89
CA PHE A 58 -11.27 -1.49 27.47
C PHE A 58 -11.45 -0.22 28.29
N ALA A 59 -12.13 0.81 27.78
CA ALA A 59 -12.17 2.11 28.44
C ALA A 59 -13.05 2.11 29.70
N LEU A 60 -14.15 1.37 29.71
CA LEU A 60 -15.12 1.35 30.81
C LEU A 60 -14.89 0.23 31.84
N LEU A 61 -14.29 -0.90 31.46
CA LEU A 61 -14.04 -2.00 32.40
C LEU A 61 -12.54 -2.24 32.60
N GLY A 62 -11.80 -2.44 31.50
CA GLY A 62 -10.39 -2.81 31.57
C GLY A 62 -9.49 -1.74 32.17
N ALA A 63 -9.61 -0.49 31.71
CA ALA A 63 -8.81 0.64 32.16
C ALA A 63 -9.04 1.01 33.63
N PRO A 64 -10.29 1.21 34.13
CA PRO A 64 -10.49 1.43 35.55
C PRO A 64 -10.06 0.22 36.38
N GLY A 65 -10.25 -1.01 35.88
CA GLY A 65 -9.74 -2.22 36.53
C GLY A 65 -8.22 -2.27 36.64
N MET A 66 -7.50 -1.82 35.62
CA MET A 66 -6.04 -1.73 35.65
C MET A 66 -5.53 -0.59 36.53
N VAL A 67 -6.20 0.56 36.55
CA VAL A 67 -5.89 1.63 37.53
C VAL A 67 -6.20 1.13 38.94
N TYR A 68 -7.26 0.36 39.14
CA TYR A 68 -7.57 -0.29 40.41
C TYR A 68 -6.53 -1.34 40.81
N ARG A 69 -5.93 -2.05 39.86
CA ARG A 69 -4.90 -3.06 40.13
C ARG A 69 -3.52 -2.44 40.37
N GLU A 70 -3.10 -1.50 39.54
CA GLU A 70 -1.72 -1.01 39.45
C GLU A 70 -1.52 0.40 39.99
N GLY A 71 -2.61 1.14 40.21
CA GLY A 71 -2.60 2.53 40.66
C GLY A 71 -2.32 3.54 39.54
N VAL A 72 -1.73 4.68 39.92
CA VAL A 72 -1.51 5.87 39.05
C VAL A 72 -0.63 5.55 37.84
N VAL A 73 0.21 4.52 37.94
CA VAL A 73 1.11 4.14 36.86
C VAL A 73 0.36 3.79 35.58
N PHE A 74 -0.74 3.04 35.68
CA PHE A 74 -1.55 2.71 34.52
C PHE A 74 -2.35 3.92 34.00
N ALA A 75 -2.66 4.90 34.86
CA ALA A 75 -3.27 6.15 34.43
C ALA A 75 -2.39 6.89 33.39
N LEU A 76 -1.07 6.78 33.43
CA LEU A 76 -0.19 7.35 32.41
C LEU A 76 -0.45 6.76 31.01
N VAL A 77 -0.98 5.53 30.91
CA VAL A 77 -1.37 4.92 29.62
C VAL A 77 -2.42 5.76 28.92
N SER A 78 -3.19 6.59 29.62
CA SER A 78 -4.15 7.55 29.02
C SER A 78 -3.55 8.52 27.99
N LEU A 79 -2.23 8.74 28.02
CA LEU A 79 -1.50 9.48 26.99
C LEU A 79 -1.63 8.85 25.60
N ASN A 80 -2.09 7.59 25.51
CA ASN A 80 -2.48 6.99 24.24
C ASN A 80 -3.53 7.84 23.49
N VAL A 81 -4.50 8.42 24.18
CA VAL A 81 -5.63 9.12 23.54
C VAL A 81 -5.17 10.38 22.78
N PRO A 82 -4.41 11.32 23.36
CA PRO A 82 -3.92 12.46 22.59
C PRO A 82 -2.98 12.03 21.46
N VAL A 83 -2.15 11.00 21.65
CA VAL A 83 -1.28 10.45 20.59
C VAL A 83 -2.11 9.87 19.44
N ALA A 84 -3.20 9.15 19.71
CA ALA A 84 -4.12 8.64 18.69
C ALA A 84 -4.77 9.79 17.90
N GLY A 85 -5.16 10.88 18.56
CA GLY A 85 -5.64 12.08 17.87
C GLY A 85 -4.62 12.70 16.92
N VAL A 86 -3.35 12.76 17.33
CA VAL A 86 -2.24 13.17 16.44
C VAL A 86 -2.10 12.20 15.26
N CYS A 87 -2.20 10.88 15.49
CA CYS A 87 -2.18 9.89 14.41
C CYS A 87 -3.34 10.09 13.43
N ILE A 88 -4.56 10.37 13.90
CA ILE A 88 -5.71 10.68 13.03
C ILE A 88 -5.41 11.93 12.19
N ALA A 89 -4.84 12.98 12.77
CA ALA A 89 -4.48 14.20 12.06
C ALA A 89 -3.40 13.97 10.99
N ILE A 90 -2.40 13.13 11.28
CA ILE A 90 -1.27 12.83 10.39
C ILE A 90 -1.65 11.86 9.26
N PHE A 91 -2.33 10.75 9.60
CA PHE A 91 -2.63 9.65 8.67
C PHE A 91 -4.00 9.81 8.01
N GLY A 92 -5.02 10.23 8.75
CA GLY A 92 -6.42 10.11 8.33
C GLY A 92 -6.70 10.73 6.96
N ASN A 93 -6.33 12.00 6.74
CA ASN A 93 -6.59 12.64 5.45
C ASN A 93 -5.74 12.07 4.30
N ARG A 94 -4.55 11.54 4.58
CA ARG A 94 -3.73 10.90 3.54
C ARG A 94 -4.33 9.56 3.13
N ILE A 95 -4.75 8.74 4.11
CA ILE A 95 -5.48 7.48 3.88
C ILE A 95 -6.76 7.77 3.10
N ARG A 96 -7.56 8.76 3.52
CA ARG A 96 -8.78 9.17 2.80
C ARG A 96 -8.52 9.54 1.34
N LYS A 97 -7.53 10.40 1.09
CA LYS A 97 -7.19 10.85 -0.27
C LYS A 97 -6.75 9.69 -1.16
N ALA A 98 -5.89 8.81 -0.66
CA ALA A 98 -5.42 7.65 -1.40
C ALA A 98 -6.57 6.64 -1.62
N GLY A 99 -7.43 6.43 -0.63
CA GLY A 99 -8.64 5.62 -0.74
C GLY A 99 -9.63 6.10 -1.80
N LEU A 100 -9.81 7.43 -1.91
CA LEU A 100 -10.66 8.02 -2.95
C LEU A 100 -10.01 7.89 -4.34
N ALA A 101 -8.71 8.15 -4.46
CA ALA A 101 -7.99 8.11 -5.73
C ALA A 101 -7.94 6.69 -6.33
N GLY A 102 -7.77 5.66 -5.49
CA GLY A 102 -7.68 4.27 -5.92
C GLY A 102 -8.97 3.46 -5.79
N GLY A 103 -10.08 4.06 -5.35
CA GLY A 103 -11.33 3.34 -5.11
C GLY A 103 -11.21 2.23 -4.06
N TYR A 104 -10.30 2.38 -3.09
CA TYR A 104 -9.99 1.35 -2.10
C TYR A 104 -11.06 1.29 -1.00
N VAL A 105 -11.46 0.08 -0.63
CA VAL A 105 -12.38 -0.18 0.47
C VAL A 105 -11.65 -0.73 1.69
N THR A 106 -10.62 -1.55 1.47
CA THR A 106 -9.80 -2.14 2.53
C THR A 106 -8.39 -1.54 2.57
N GLN A 107 -7.69 -1.75 3.68
CA GLN A 107 -6.27 -1.42 3.79
C GLN A 107 -5.40 -2.30 2.86
N ALA A 108 -5.81 -3.56 2.65
CA ALA A 108 -5.08 -4.49 1.81
C ALA A 108 -5.14 -4.06 0.34
N ASP A 109 -6.26 -3.50 -0.13
CA ASP A 109 -6.34 -2.90 -1.46
C ASP A 109 -5.25 -1.84 -1.69
N MET A 110 -5.15 -0.85 -0.79
CA MET A 110 -4.17 0.24 -0.92
C MET A 110 -2.74 -0.29 -0.88
N LEU A 111 -2.41 -1.11 0.11
CA LEU A 111 -1.04 -1.59 0.31
C LEU A 111 -0.62 -2.57 -0.79
N CYS A 112 -1.50 -3.46 -1.24
CA CYS A 112 -1.19 -4.38 -2.32
C CYS A 112 -1.06 -3.70 -3.68
N ASP A 113 -1.82 -2.63 -3.92
CA ASP A 113 -1.67 -1.81 -5.12
C ASP A 113 -0.33 -1.06 -5.10
N HIS A 114 0.05 -0.45 -3.97
CA HIS A 114 1.36 0.21 -3.83
C HIS A 114 2.54 -0.76 -4.02
N TYR A 115 2.52 -1.94 -3.39
CA TYR A 115 3.62 -2.91 -3.47
C TYR A 115 3.51 -3.93 -4.61
N GLN A 116 2.50 -3.83 -5.47
CA GLN A 116 2.28 -4.76 -6.60
C GLN A 116 2.31 -6.25 -6.15
N SER A 117 1.62 -6.52 -5.05
CA SER A 117 1.57 -7.84 -4.42
C SER A 117 0.13 -8.29 -4.19
N PRO A 118 -0.58 -8.72 -5.26
CA PRO A 118 -2.02 -8.97 -5.19
C PRO A 118 -2.40 -10.18 -4.33
N VAL A 119 -1.47 -11.12 -4.07
CA VAL A 119 -1.74 -12.40 -3.37
C VAL A 119 -1.10 -12.46 -1.98
N VAL A 120 0.22 -12.64 -1.91
CA VAL A 120 0.92 -12.94 -0.64
C VAL A 120 0.71 -11.85 0.40
N LEU A 121 1.04 -10.60 0.06
CA LEU A 121 0.85 -9.47 0.97
C LEU A 121 -0.62 -9.26 1.36
N ARG A 122 -1.57 -9.54 0.46
CA ARG A 122 -3.00 -9.43 0.71
C ARG A 122 -3.45 -10.40 1.80
N ILE A 123 -3.02 -11.67 1.69
CA ILE A 123 -3.28 -12.70 2.69
C ILE A 123 -2.67 -12.30 4.02
N LEU A 124 -1.44 -11.78 4.04
CA LEU A 124 -0.77 -11.35 5.26
C LEU A 124 -1.49 -10.17 5.94
N ILE A 125 -1.89 -9.14 5.19
CA ILE A 125 -2.63 -7.99 5.75
C ILE A 125 -4.00 -8.42 6.25
N THR A 126 -4.66 -9.34 5.53
CA THR A 126 -5.92 -9.93 5.97
C THR A 126 -5.72 -10.69 7.29
N LEU A 127 -4.68 -11.53 7.39
CA LEU A 127 -4.30 -12.22 8.61
C LEU A 127 -4.06 -11.24 9.77
N VAL A 128 -3.35 -10.12 9.55
CA VAL A 128 -3.19 -9.09 10.59
C VAL A 128 -4.54 -8.53 11.04
N GLY A 129 -5.46 -8.30 10.09
CA GLY A 129 -6.83 -7.90 10.41
C GLY A 129 -7.55 -8.90 11.31
N PHE A 130 -7.43 -10.21 11.04
CA PHE A 130 -7.99 -11.29 11.88
C PHE A 130 -7.32 -11.38 13.25
N LEU A 131 -5.98 -11.30 13.32
CA LEU A 131 -5.21 -11.31 14.56
C LEU A 131 -5.51 -10.10 15.45
N PHE A 132 -5.93 -8.98 14.85
CA PHE A 132 -6.39 -7.81 15.58
C PHE A 132 -7.85 -7.95 16.03
N ALA A 133 -8.75 -8.22 15.09
CA ALA A 133 -10.19 -8.08 15.32
C ALA A 133 -10.77 -9.20 16.18
N ILE A 134 -10.31 -10.46 16.05
CA ILE A 134 -10.86 -11.57 16.86
C ILE A 134 -10.62 -11.32 18.37
N PRO A 135 -9.39 -11.05 18.85
CA PRO A 135 -9.19 -10.76 20.27
C PRO A 135 -9.92 -9.49 20.74
N TYR A 136 -10.07 -8.48 19.87
CA TYR A 136 -10.88 -7.30 20.20
C TYR A 136 -12.36 -7.61 20.34
N VAL A 137 -12.94 -8.47 19.49
CA VAL A 137 -14.32 -8.93 19.63
C VAL A 137 -14.47 -9.75 20.90
N MET A 138 -13.55 -10.69 21.18
CA MET A 138 -13.54 -11.48 22.42
C MET A 138 -13.57 -10.60 23.67
N MET A 139 -12.79 -9.51 23.66
CA MET A 139 -12.79 -8.53 24.75
C MET A 139 -14.16 -7.87 24.96
N GLN A 140 -14.90 -7.59 23.89
CA GLN A 140 -16.24 -7.02 24.00
C GLN A 140 -17.25 -8.03 24.54
N LEU A 141 -17.15 -9.28 24.10
CA LEU A 141 -18.04 -10.35 24.56
C LEU A 141 -17.78 -10.72 26.03
N LYS A 142 -16.51 -10.76 26.44
CA LYS A 142 -16.11 -10.92 27.85
C LYS A 142 -16.71 -9.82 28.71
N ALA A 143 -16.66 -8.57 28.26
CA ALA A 143 -17.27 -7.46 28.99
C ALA A 143 -18.77 -7.62 29.22
N GLY A 144 -19.50 -8.18 28.25
CA GLY A 144 -20.91 -8.57 28.42
C GLY A 144 -21.12 -9.62 29.51
N GLY A 145 -20.23 -10.62 29.57
CA GLY A 145 -20.24 -11.63 30.62
C GLY A 145 -19.90 -11.07 32.00
N GLU A 146 -18.85 -10.26 32.12
CA GLU A 146 -18.46 -9.61 33.39
C GLU A 146 -19.58 -8.70 33.92
N LEU A 147 -20.23 -7.96 33.02
CA LEU A 147 -21.38 -7.12 33.36
C LEU A 147 -22.53 -7.95 33.93
N ALA A 148 -22.87 -9.06 33.27
CA ALA A 148 -23.93 -9.95 33.74
C ALA A 148 -23.57 -10.65 35.05
N ALA A 149 -22.30 -11.03 35.24
CA ALA A 149 -21.81 -11.63 36.48
C ALA A 149 -21.97 -10.70 37.70
N VAL A 150 -21.91 -9.38 37.50
CA VAL A 150 -22.18 -8.41 38.57
C VAL A 150 -23.67 -8.18 38.76
N LEU A 151 -24.42 -7.97 37.68
CA LEU A 151 -25.86 -7.64 37.76
C LEU A 151 -26.73 -8.81 38.23
N PHE A 152 -26.32 -10.03 37.88
CA PHE A 152 -27.02 -11.28 38.18
C PHE A 152 -26.13 -12.19 39.02
N ARG A 153 -25.39 -11.63 39.98
CA ARG A 153 -24.41 -12.35 40.82
C ARG A 153 -24.99 -13.59 41.52
N ASP A 154 -26.31 -13.58 41.80
CA ASP A 154 -27.01 -14.70 42.45
C ASP A 154 -27.48 -15.79 41.47
N GLN A 155 -27.33 -15.59 40.15
CA GLN A 155 -27.77 -16.53 39.13
C GLN A 155 -26.60 -17.39 38.62
N PRO A 156 -26.76 -18.72 38.52
CA PRO A 156 -25.76 -19.57 37.92
C PRO A 156 -25.61 -19.23 36.43
N HIS A 157 -24.38 -19.37 35.91
CA HIS A 157 -24.04 -19.11 34.51
C HIS A 157 -24.33 -17.67 34.01
N ALA A 158 -24.42 -16.69 34.92
CA ALA A 158 -24.69 -15.31 34.55
C ALA A 158 -23.70 -14.75 33.53
N PHE A 159 -22.41 -15.10 33.67
CA PHE A 159 -21.37 -14.70 32.74
C PHE A 159 -21.63 -15.23 31.32
N GLU A 160 -21.90 -16.54 31.20
CA GLU A 160 -22.12 -17.21 29.93
C GLU A 160 -23.33 -16.64 29.20
N TRP A 161 -24.45 -16.45 29.92
CA TRP A 161 -25.65 -15.83 29.35
C TRP A 161 -25.41 -14.39 28.91
N GLY A 162 -24.69 -13.60 29.71
CA GLY A 162 -24.32 -12.22 29.34
C GLY A 162 -23.51 -12.16 28.05
N ALA A 163 -22.50 -13.01 27.92
CA ALA A 163 -21.68 -13.11 26.72
C ALA A 163 -22.49 -13.57 25.49
N ILE A 164 -23.35 -14.59 25.64
CA ILE A 164 -24.19 -15.12 24.56
C ILE A 164 -25.17 -14.07 24.04
N ILE A 165 -25.91 -13.41 24.94
CA ILE A 165 -26.93 -12.41 24.59
C ILE A 165 -26.29 -11.23 23.87
N LEU A 166 -25.17 -10.70 24.41
CA LEU A 166 -24.45 -9.60 23.79
C LEU A 166 -23.94 -9.99 22.39
N SER A 167 -23.40 -11.20 22.24
CA SER A 167 -22.92 -11.72 20.95
C SER A 167 -24.03 -11.80 19.90
N PHE A 168 -25.16 -12.41 20.28
CA PHE A 168 -26.30 -12.63 19.39
C PHE A 168 -26.87 -11.31 18.88
N ILE A 169 -27.13 -10.37 19.80
CA ILE A 169 -27.66 -9.05 19.46
C ILE A 169 -26.68 -8.31 18.57
N THR A 170 -25.39 -8.32 18.92
CA THR A 170 -24.35 -7.64 18.15
C THR A 170 -24.30 -8.13 16.72
N ALA A 171 -24.24 -9.45 16.51
CA ALA A 171 -24.25 -10.01 15.15
C ALA A 171 -25.52 -9.64 14.36
N LEU A 172 -26.70 -9.67 15.01
CA LEU A 172 -27.98 -9.47 14.34
C LEU A 172 -28.11 -8.09 13.68
N TYR A 173 -27.81 -7.00 14.39
CA TYR A 173 -28.00 -5.65 13.80
C TYR A 173 -26.92 -5.29 12.77
N ILE A 174 -25.69 -5.80 12.92
CA ILE A 174 -24.61 -5.57 11.95
C ILE A 174 -24.97 -6.16 10.59
N MET A 175 -25.51 -7.38 10.58
CA MET A 175 -25.90 -8.05 9.34
C MET A 175 -26.94 -7.26 8.54
N ILE A 176 -27.82 -6.51 9.21
CA ILE A 176 -28.95 -5.83 8.56
C ILE A 176 -28.54 -4.49 7.93
N GLY A 177 -27.71 -3.69 8.60
CA GLY A 177 -27.68 -2.24 8.36
C GLY A 177 -26.48 -1.64 7.63
N GLY A 178 -25.36 -2.37 7.47
CA GLY A 178 -24.12 -1.85 6.85
C GLY A 178 -23.54 -0.59 7.53
N MET A 179 -22.60 0.09 6.86
CA MET A 179 -21.86 1.24 7.43
C MET A 179 -22.77 2.41 7.84
N ARG A 180 -23.91 2.62 7.18
CA ARG A 180 -24.87 3.68 7.55
C ARG A 180 -25.50 3.42 8.91
N SER A 181 -25.98 2.20 9.14
CA SER A 181 -26.49 1.80 10.44
C SER A 181 -25.40 1.92 11.51
N VAL A 182 -24.21 1.37 11.22
CA VAL A 182 -23.06 1.42 12.14
C VAL A 182 -22.76 2.86 12.55
N ALA A 183 -22.75 3.79 11.60
CA ALA A 183 -22.46 5.20 11.90
C ALA A 183 -23.53 5.86 12.80
N TRP A 184 -24.81 5.49 12.68
CA TRP A 184 -25.88 6.02 13.52
C TRP A 184 -25.92 5.37 14.90
N THR A 185 -25.71 4.06 14.98
CA THR A 185 -25.59 3.35 16.25
C THR A 185 -24.37 3.84 17.01
N ASP A 186 -23.23 4.01 16.34
CA ASP A 186 -22.01 4.58 16.92
C ASP A 186 -22.24 5.99 17.48
N ALA A 187 -23.00 6.84 16.79
CA ALA A 187 -23.29 8.19 17.27
C ALA A 187 -24.05 8.18 18.60
N LEU A 188 -25.09 7.35 18.70
CA LEU A 188 -25.85 7.14 19.94
C LEU A 188 -24.96 6.50 21.02
N GLN A 189 -24.22 5.46 20.67
CA GLN A 189 -23.39 4.69 21.60
C GLN A 189 -22.24 5.54 22.15
N CYS A 190 -21.61 6.37 21.32
CA CYS A 190 -20.58 7.32 21.75
C CYS A 190 -21.13 8.32 22.77
N PHE A 191 -22.34 8.84 22.53
CA PHE A 191 -23.02 9.73 23.48
C PHE A 191 -23.33 9.02 24.81
N LEU A 192 -23.88 7.80 24.77
CA LEU A 192 -24.19 7.02 25.97
C LEU A 192 -22.93 6.66 26.76
N LEU A 193 -21.88 6.21 26.07
CA LEU A 193 -20.56 5.95 26.63
C LEU A 193 -19.99 7.18 27.34
N THR A 194 -19.86 8.30 26.63
CA THR A 194 -19.20 9.50 27.16
C THR A 194 -19.98 10.11 28.32
N SER A 195 -21.30 10.17 28.23
CA SER A 195 -22.16 10.60 29.34
C SER A 195 -22.08 9.65 30.54
N GLY A 196 -22.06 8.33 30.32
CA GLY A 196 -21.91 7.32 31.37
C GLY A 196 -20.58 7.43 32.12
N MET A 197 -19.48 7.66 31.39
CA MET A 197 -18.16 7.90 31.97
C MET A 197 -18.15 9.14 32.85
N ILE A 198 -18.57 10.30 32.31
CA ILE A 198 -18.59 11.58 33.04
C ILE A 198 -19.48 11.47 34.28
N MET A 199 -20.67 10.90 34.13
CA MET A 199 -21.59 10.65 35.24
C MET A 199 -20.93 9.80 36.34
N GLY A 200 -20.29 8.69 35.97
CA GLY A 200 -19.62 7.80 36.92
C GLY A 200 -18.48 8.49 37.69
N GLY A 201 -17.63 9.24 36.98
CA GLY A 201 -16.54 10.00 37.58
C GLY A 201 -17.03 11.06 38.56
N VAL A 202 -18.04 11.84 38.16
CA VAL A 202 -18.64 12.87 39.02
C VAL A 202 -19.32 12.25 40.23
N ALA A 203 -20.09 11.17 40.05
CA ALA A 203 -20.78 10.48 41.15
C ALA A 203 -19.77 9.98 42.20
N LEU A 204 -18.67 9.37 41.75
CA LEU A 204 -17.60 8.94 42.65
C LEU A 204 -16.99 10.13 43.41
N LEU A 205 -16.56 11.19 42.71
CA LEU A 205 -15.93 12.34 43.35
C LEU A 205 -16.86 12.97 44.40
N VAL A 206 -18.15 13.10 44.10
CA VAL A 206 -19.14 13.61 45.07
C VAL A 206 -19.27 12.68 46.27
N SER A 207 -19.36 11.36 46.05
CA SER A 207 -19.48 10.38 47.13
C SER A 207 -18.29 10.38 48.09
N MET A 208 -17.11 10.78 47.61
CA MET A 208 -15.88 10.86 48.39
C MET A 208 -15.64 12.24 49.03
N GLY A 209 -16.60 13.17 48.94
CA GLY A 209 -16.51 14.51 49.55
C GLY A 209 -15.89 15.57 48.64
N GLY A 210 -15.81 15.32 47.33
CA GLY A 210 -15.28 16.24 46.31
C GLY A 210 -13.81 15.98 45.95
N PRO A 211 -13.27 16.69 44.93
CA PRO A 211 -11.93 16.42 44.40
C PRO A 211 -10.79 16.54 45.41
N ALA A 212 -10.85 17.50 46.34
CA ALA A 212 -9.81 17.69 47.35
C ALA A 212 -9.76 16.52 48.35
N ALA A 213 -10.92 16.09 48.86
CA ALA A 213 -11.02 14.95 49.76
C ALA A 213 -10.63 13.64 49.08
N PHE A 214 -10.98 13.49 47.79
CA PHE A 214 -10.53 12.37 46.96
C PHE A 214 -8.99 12.33 46.86
N LEU A 215 -8.35 13.45 46.50
CA LEU A 215 -6.89 13.50 46.37
C LEU A 215 -6.17 13.25 47.70
N ASP A 216 -6.69 13.77 48.82
CA ASP A 216 -6.17 13.49 50.16
C ASP A 216 -6.23 11.98 50.48
N GLN A 217 -7.37 11.33 50.23
CA GLN A 217 -7.51 9.88 50.42
C GLN A 217 -6.59 9.06 49.51
N VAL A 218 -6.48 9.42 48.22
CA VAL A 218 -5.59 8.76 47.26
C VAL A 218 -4.12 8.91 47.66
N SER A 219 -3.72 10.06 48.22
CA SER A 219 -2.33 10.30 48.65
C SER A 219 -1.86 9.37 49.77
N ARG A 220 -2.79 8.72 50.48
CA ARG A 220 -2.55 7.75 51.55
C ARG A 220 -2.46 6.30 51.07
N LEU A 221 -2.70 6.04 49.79
CA LEU A 221 -2.51 4.71 49.21
C LEU A 221 -1.04 4.27 49.32
N PRO A 222 -0.77 2.95 49.29
CA PRO A 222 0.61 2.45 49.32
C PRO A 222 1.47 3.09 48.23
N ALA A 223 2.75 3.36 48.53
CA ALA A 223 3.67 3.97 47.59
C ALA A 223 3.70 3.25 46.23
N ALA A 224 3.63 1.92 46.24
CA ALA A 224 3.56 1.09 45.02
C ALA A 224 2.37 1.41 44.11
N SER A 225 1.26 1.94 44.63
CA SER A 225 0.10 2.39 43.83
C SER A 225 0.26 3.81 43.28
N LEU A 226 1.23 4.58 43.78
CA LEU A 226 1.46 5.97 43.38
C LEU A 226 2.72 6.15 42.53
N THR A 227 3.60 5.14 42.50
CA THR A 227 4.89 5.21 41.81
C THR A 227 5.09 4.06 40.83
N VAL A 228 5.85 4.32 39.76
CA VAL A 228 6.38 3.28 38.85
C VAL A 228 7.26 2.32 39.66
N PRO A 229 7.16 0.99 39.50
CA PRO A 229 6.49 0.22 38.44
C PRO A 229 5.04 -0.26 38.71
N GLY A 230 4.34 0.29 39.71
CA GLY A 230 3.00 -0.15 40.09
C GLY A 230 3.01 -1.33 41.07
N ASN A 231 1.82 -1.75 41.50
CA ASN A 231 1.65 -2.78 42.54
C ASN A 231 2.22 -4.16 42.16
N THR A 232 2.30 -4.50 40.87
CA THR A 232 2.80 -5.80 40.41
C THR A 232 4.25 -5.79 39.94
N GLY A 233 4.87 -4.62 39.81
CA GLY A 233 6.19 -4.51 39.20
C GLY A 233 6.24 -4.60 37.67
N PHE A 234 5.10 -4.83 37.02
CA PHE A 234 5.02 -5.04 35.57
C PHE A 234 5.21 -3.76 34.75
N TRP A 235 4.71 -2.62 35.24
CA TRP A 235 4.66 -1.38 34.48
C TRP A 235 5.91 -0.52 34.66
N GLN A 236 7.06 -1.10 34.31
CA GLN A 236 8.33 -0.39 34.28
C GLN A 236 8.33 0.71 33.20
N VAL A 237 9.25 1.68 33.30
CA VAL A 237 9.34 2.81 32.37
C VAL A 237 9.41 2.37 30.90
N PRO A 238 10.23 1.38 30.49
CA PRO A 238 10.28 0.94 29.09
C PRO A 238 8.95 0.33 28.61
N MET A 239 8.29 -0.45 29.47
CA MET A 239 6.97 -1.04 29.18
C MET A 239 5.94 0.05 28.96
N LEU A 240 5.81 1.00 29.90
CA LEU A 240 4.89 2.14 29.80
C LEU A 240 5.11 2.94 28.53
N PHE A 241 6.36 3.31 28.25
CA PHE A 241 6.70 4.11 27.06
C PHE A 241 6.29 3.36 25.78
N SER A 242 6.63 2.07 25.69
CA SER A 242 6.31 1.26 24.51
C SER A 242 4.80 1.11 24.30
N VAL A 243 4.01 0.92 25.36
CA VAL A 243 2.54 0.83 25.29
C VAL A 243 1.93 2.18 24.95
N CYS A 244 2.31 3.27 25.63
CA CYS A 244 1.78 4.61 25.40
C CYS A 244 2.00 5.08 23.96
N LEU A 245 3.13 4.73 23.37
CA LEU A 245 3.46 5.11 22.00
C LEU A 245 2.78 4.21 20.97
N LEU A 246 2.81 2.88 21.15
CA LEU A 246 2.44 1.94 20.09
C LEU A 246 0.97 1.51 20.14
N MET A 247 0.35 1.47 21.33
CA MET A 247 -1.09 1.20 21.46
C MET A 247 -1.97 2.14 20.63
N PRO A 248 -1.80 3.48 20.69
CA PRO A 248 -2.62 4.37 19.89
C PRO A 248 -2.36 4.24 18.40
N ILE A 249 -1.11 4.00 18.01
CA ILE A 249 -0.74 3.80 16.60
C ILE A 249 -1.41 2.52 16.06
N GLY A 250 -1.32 1.41 16.79
CA GLY A 250 -1.98 0.16 16.42
C GLY A 250 -3.50 0.30 16.32
N GLY A 251 -4.10 0.98 17.30
CA GLY A 251 -5.53 1.28 17.30
C GLY A 251 -5.97 2.12 16.10
N ILE A 252 -5.17 3.09 15.65
CA ILE A 252 -5.49 3.95 14.49
C ILE A 252 -5.20 3.28 13.14
N ILE A 253 -4.18 2.42 13.07
CA ILE A 253 -3.79 1.75 11.82
C ILE A 253 -4.63 0.49 11.54
N GLN A 254 -5.42 0.02 12.50
CA GLN A 254 -6.31 -1.12 12.32
C GLN A 254 -7.31 -0.93 11.15
N PRO A 255 -7.74 -2.02 10.49
CA PRO A 255 -8.62 -1.95 9.32
C PRO A 255 -9.96 -1.24 9.58
N ALA A 256 -10.56 -1.43 10.76
CA ALA A 256 -11.82 -0.77 11.11
C ALA A 256 -11.71 0.76 11.12
N GLN A 257 -10.59 1.32 11.58
CA GLN A 257 -10.37 2.78 11.58
C GLN A 257 -10.11 3.33 10.16
N TRP A 258 -9.40 2.57 9.31
CA TRP A 258 -9.20 2.95 7.91
C TRP A 258 -10.53 3.10 7.17
N MET A 259 -11.50 2.22 7.42
CA MET A 259 -12.85 2.35 6.85
C MET A 259 -13.53 3.66 7.26
N ARG A 260 -13.36 4.13 8.52
CA ARG A 260 -13.88 5.45 8.95
C ARG A 260 -13.18 6.58 8.22
N PHE A 261 -11.87 6.48 8.00
CA PHE A 261 -11.13 7.49 7.24
C PHE A 261 -11.55 7.53 5.78
N TYR A 262 -11.78 6.38 5.15
CA TYR A 262 -12.31 6.28 3.79
C TYR A 262 -13.75 6.81 3.65
N SER A 263 -14.57 6.69 4.70
CA SER A 263 -15.97 7.13 4.73
C SER A 263 -16.14 8.63 4.94
N ALA A 264 -15.10 9.30 5.45
CA ALA A 264 -15.12 10.74 5.69
C ALA A 264 -15.19 11.53 4.37
N ARG A 265 -16.09 12.51 4.31
CA ARG A 265 -16.33 13.28 3.08
C ARG A 265 -15.17 14.19 2.67
N ASP A 266 -14.45 14.76 3.64
CA ASP A 266 -13.44 15.78 3.39
C ASP A 266 -12.33 15.83 4.47
N ALA A 267 -11.27 16.60 4.21
CA ALA A 267 -10.12 16.74 5.11
C ALA A 267 -10.45 17.45 6.43
N ASN A 268 -11.32 18.46 6.40
CA ASN A 268 -11.74 19.23 7.56
C ASN A 268 -12.58 18.37 8.52
N THR A 269 -13.38 17.46 7.98
CA THR A 269 -14.09 16.44 8.75
C THR A 269 -13.12 15.66 9.65
N LEU A 270 -12.04 15.10 9.08
CA LEU A 270 -11.06 14.34 9.87
C LEU A 270 -10.25 15.20 10.85
N ARG A 271 -9.93 16.46 10.51
CA ARG A 271 -9.27 17.38 11.45
C ARG A 271 -10.14 17.68 12.68
N ARG A 272 -11.43 17.94 12.46
CA ARG A 272 -12.38 18.17 13.56
C ARG A 272 -12.59 16.90 14.38
N SER A 273 -12.70 15.75 13.73
CA SER A 273 -12.77 14.46 14.41
C SER A 273 -11.56 14.22 15.31
N ALA A 274 -10.33 14.48 14.83
CA ALA A 274 -9.12 14.37 15.65
C ALA A 274 -9.15 15.29 16.88
N LEU A 275 -9.58 16.55 16.72
CA LEU A 275 -9.65 17.51 17.83
C LEU A 275 -10.66 17.09 18.90
N ILE A 276 -11.88 16.73 18.47
CA ILE A 276 -12.96 16.30 19.37
C ILE A 276 -12.56 15.02 20.09
N PHE A 277 -12.01 14.07 19.33
CA PHE A 277 -11.46 12.81 19.86
C PHE A 277 -10.45 13.09 20.98
N THR A 278 -9.43 13.92 20.72
CA THR A 278 -8.40 14.23 21.72
C THR A 278 -8.98 14.92 22.95
N ILE A 279 -9.75 16.00 22.79
CA ILE A 279 -10.22 16.79 23.94
C ILE A 279 -11.20 15.99 24.79
N LEU A 280 -12.26 15.46 24.16
CA LEU A 280 -13.36 14.83 24.88
C LEU A 280 -12.90 13.53 25.54
N LEU A 281 -12.22 12.66 24.81
CA LEU A 281 -11.86 11.34 25.33
C LEU A 281 -10.73 11.41 26.35
N THR A 282 -9.73 12.28 26.17
CA THR A 282 -8.71 12.50 27.20
C THR A 282 -9.34 13.05 28.47
N GLY A 283 -10.28 14.00 28.33
CA GLY A 283 -11.06 14.51 29.47
C GLY A 283 -11.82 13.39 30.21
N CYS A 284 -12.55 12.54 29.49
CA CYS A 284 -13.26 11.40 30.08
C CYS A 284 -12.30 10.40 30.76
N PHE A 285 -11.12 10.16 30.20
CA PHE A 285 -10.16 9.24 30.80
C PHE A 285 -9.60 9.81 32.11
N VAL A 286 -9.12 11.06 32.08
CA VAL A 286 -8.45 11.72 33.21
C VAL A 286 -9.44 12.05 34.33
N PHE A 287 -10.60 12.61 34.01
CA PHE A 287 -11.55 13.12 35.01
C PHE A 287 -12.65 12.14 35.39
N ALA A 288 -12.79 11.02 34.66
CA ALA A 288 -13.79 10.01 34.98
C ALA A 288 -13.20 8.62 35.26
N ILE A 289 -12.44 8.04 34.33
CA ILE A 289 -11.94 6.66 34.49
C ILE A 289 -10.85 6.55 35.56
N MET A 290 -9.87 7.47 35.59
CA MET A 290 -8.81 7.41 36.59
C MET A 290 -9.33 7.54 38.02
N PRO A 291 -10.23 8.50 38.33
CA PRO A 291 -10.85 8.56 39.64
C PRO A 291 -11.52 7.24 40.03
N ILE A 292 -12.26 6.60 39.12
CA ILE A 292 -12.95 5.33 39.39
C ILE A 292 -11.96 4.23 39.82
N GLY A 293 -10.84 4.07 39.14
CA GLY A 293 -9.85 3.06 39.53
C GLY A 293 -9.19 3.35 40.89
N LEU A 294 -8.71 4.59 41.10
CA LEU A 294 -8.02 4.98 42.34
C LEU A 294 -8.97 5.05 43.54
N GLY A 295 -10.16 5.60 43.35
CA GLY A 295 -11.23 5.59 44.35
C GLY A 295 -11.68 4.17 44.67
N GLY A 296 -11.65 3.27 43.69
CA GLY A 296 -11.82 1.84 43.91
C GLY A 296 -10.80 1.25 44.88
N GLN A 297 -9.50 1.62 44.77
CA GLN A 297 -8.47 1.16 45.70
C GLN A 297 -8.70 1.69 47.12
N VAL A 298 -9.21 2.92 47.24
CA VAL A 298 -9.55 3.51 48.54
C VAL A 298 -10.75 2.81 49.18
N MET A 299 -11.83 2.60 48.42
CA MET A 299 -13.09 2.03 48.93
C MET A 299 -13.02 0.51 49.12
N TYR A 300 -12.26 -0.17 48.25
CA TYR A 300 -12.12 -1.63 48.24
C TYR A 300 -10.63 -2.00 48.17
N PRO A 301 -9.90 -1.93 49.30
CA PRO A 301 -8.45 -2.16 49.32
C PRO A 301 -8.03 -3.50 48.72
N LEU A 302 -6.87 -3.50 48.06
CA LEU A 302 -6.28 -4.70 47.46
C LEU A 302 -5.73 -5.65 48.53
N SER A 303 -5.78 -6.95 48.23
CA SER A 303 -5.15 -7.99 49.05
C SER A 303 -3.77 -8.34 48.48
N TYR A 304 -2.75 -8.32 49.33
CA TYR A 304 -1.38 -8.67 48.96
C TYR A 304 -1.04 -10.07 49.51
N SER A 305 -0.58 -10.97 48.65
CA SER A 305 -0.19 -12.34 49.01
C SER A 305 1.14 -12.73 48.37
N ALA A 306 1.73 -13.84 48.80
CA ALA A 306 2.92 -14.41 48.15
C ALA A 306 2.69 -14.76 46.66
N ASN A 307 1.43 -14.99 46.27
CA ASN A 307 1.03 -15.31 44.90
C ASN A 307 0.71 -14.05 44.06
N GLY A 308 0.91 -12.86 44.61
CA GLY A 308 0.67 -11.58 43.95
C GLY A 308 -0.47 -10.76 44.56
N VAL A 309 -0.95 -9.80 43.78
CA VAL A 309 -2.02 -8.86 44.15
C VAL A 309 -3.37 -9.42 43.72
N ALA A 310 -4.36 -9.40 44.61
CA ALA A 310 -5.74 -9.84 44.36
C ALA A 310 -6.76 -8.71 44.64
N PRO A 311 -7.88 -8.66 43.90
CA PRO A 311 -8.93 -7.67 44.15
C PRO A 311 -9.66 -7.98 45.46
N HIS A 312 -10.37 -6.98 45.99
CA HIS A 312 -11.24 -7.17 47.15
C HIS A 312 -12.33 -8.23 46.85
N PRO A 313 -12.72 -9.12 47.79
CA PRO A 313 -13.71 -10.17 47.55
C PRO A 313 -15.06 -9.67 47.03
N HIS A 314 -15.50 -8.49 47.48
CA HIS A 314 -16.74 -7.85 46.97
C HIS A 314 -16.65 -7.43 45.51
N VAL A 315 -15.44 -7.13 45.02
CA VAL A 315 -15.18 -6.77 43.62
C VAL A 315 -15.03 -8.04 42.78
N GLY A 316 -14.37 -9.07 43.31
CA GLY A 316 -14.21 -10.38 42.66
C GLY A 316 -13.20 -10.38 41.51
N ASN A 317 -13.42 -9.55 40.48
CA ASN A 317 -12.54 -9.38 39.32
C ASN A 317 -12.20 -7.88 39.12
N TYR A 318 -10.94 -7.56 38.86
CA TYR A 318 -10.49 -6.18 38.57
C TYR A 318 -11.35 -5.45 37.53
N ASP A 319 -11.73 -6.15 36.46
CA ASP A 319 -12.53 -5.57 35.35
C ASP A 319 -13.94 -5.13 35.82
N GLN A 320 -14.42 -5.58 36.99
CA GLN A 320 -15.76 -5.29 37.52
C GLN A 320 -15.81 -4.02 38.39
N ILE A 321 -14.67 -3.40 38.72
CA ILE A 321 -14.59 -2.32 39.73
C ILE A 321 -15.53 -1.15 39.46
N LEU A 322 -15.65 -0.72 38.20
CA LEU A 322 -16.52 0.39 37.81
C LEU A 322 -17.99 0.07 38.10
N VAL A 323 -18.42 -1.15 37.76
CA VAL A 323 -19.82 -1.59 37.95
C VAL A 323 -20.13 -1.71 39.44
N VAL A 324 -19.21 -2.28 40.22
CA VAL A 324 -19.37 -2.46 41.67
C VAL A 324 -19.47 -1.13 42.40
N ILE A 325 -18.54 -0.21 42.14
CA ILE A 325 -18.55 1.14 42.74
C ILE A 325 -19.86 1.85 42.45
N LEU A 326 -20.24 1.94 41.17
CA LEU A 326 -21.40 2.73 40.77
C LEU A 326 -22.72 2.05 41.15
N GLY A 327 -22.75 0.71 41.21
CA GLY A 327 -23.85 -0.06 41.76
C GLY A 327 -24.05 0.19 43.26
N ASP A 328 -22.97 0.39 44.02
CA ASP A 328 -23.03 0.66 45.46
C ASP A 328 -23.34 2.12 45.79
N ILE A 329 -22.89 3.07 44.95
CA ILE A 329 -22.95 4.51 45.22
C ILE A 329 -24.22 5.15 44.67
N LEU A 330 -24.60 4.89 43.41
CA LEU A 330 -25.71 5.60 42.75
C LEU A 330 -27.06 5.41 43.48
N PRO A 331 -27.46 4.18 43.89
CA PRO A 331 -28.71 4.01 44.65
C PRO A 331 -28.72 4.74 45.99
N LYS A 332 -27.56 4.84 46.66
CA LYS A 332 -27.42 5.54 47.95
C LYS A 332 -27.44 7.06 47.79
N MET A 333 -26.87 7.58 46.70
CA MET A 333 -26.76 9.03 46.46
C MET A 333 -28.10 9.70 46.14
N VAL A 334 -28.90 9.10 45.25
CA VAL A 334 -30.13 9.74 44.72
C VAL A 334 -31.42 9.02 45.11
N GLY A 335 -31.30 7.84 45.73
CA GLY A 335 -32.43 7.06 46.26
C GLY A 335 -33.35 6.45 45.19
N GLY A 336 -34.16 5.48 45.63
CA GLY A 336 -35.35 4.98 44.94
C GLY A 336 -35.15 4.54 43.49
N THR A 337 -36.15 4.85 42.66
CA THR A 337 -36.21 4.52 41.23
C THR A 337 -35.12 5.24 40.41
N VAL A 338 -34.78 6.48 40.76
CA VAL A 338 -33.81 7.29 40.01
C VAL A 338 -32.42 6.67 40.05
N GLY A 339 -31.96 6.24 41.22
CA GLY A 339 -30.67 5.55 41.35
C GLY A 339 -30.61 4.27 40.51
N MET A 340 -31.67 3.46 40.53
CA MET A 340 -31.76 2.26 39.68
C MET A 340 -31.76 2.58 38.18
N THR A 341 -32.42 3.66 37.76
CA THR A 341 -32.39 4.11 36.36
C THR A 341 -30.98 4.55 35.95
N LEU A 342 -30.27 5.32 36.77
CA LEU A 342 -28.90 5.76 36.48
C LEU A 342 -27.92 4.57 36.40
N THR A 343 -28.03 3.60 37.33
CA THR A 343 -27.27 2.35 37.25
C THR A 343 -27.59 1.58 35.97
N SER A 344 -28.86 1.55 35.55
CA SER A 344 -29.27 0.88 34.30
C SER A 344 -28.72 1.60 33.05
N LEU A 345 -28.68 2.93 33.06
CA LEU A 345 -28.07 3.72 31.98
C LEU A 345 -26.56 3.50 31.88
N LEU A 346 -25.88 3.31 33.02
CA LEU A 346 -24.46 2.93 33.04
C LEU A 346 -24.24 1.55 32.41
N VAL A 347 -25.08 0.57 32.73
CA VAL A 347 -25.05 -0.76 32.09
C VAL A 347 -25.19 -0.62 30.58
N VAL A 348 -26.13 0.21 30.12
CA VAL A 348 -26.30 0.52 28.71
C VAL A 348 -25.06 1.20 28.12
N ALA A 349 -24.40 2.11 28.84
CA ALA A 349 -23.16 2.75 28.38
C ALA A 349 -22.01 1.74 28.21
N ILE A 350 -21.89 0.76 29.11
CA ILE A 350 -20.90 -0.33 29.01
C ILE A 350 -21.21 -1.23 27.81
N MET A 351 -22.49 -1.61 27.64
CA MET A 351 -22.92 -2.37 26.47
C MET A 351 -22.70 -1.58 25.17
N ALA A 352 -22.97 -0.29 25.17
CA ALA A 352 -22.74 0.60 24.04
C ALA A 352 -21.27 0.59 23.59
N ALA A 353 -20.33 0.74 24.53
CA ALA A 353 -18.90 0.68 24.25
C ALA A 353 -18.46 -0.68 23.69
N ALA A 354 -19.00 -1.76 24.25
CA ALA A 354 -18.69 -3.11 23.80
C ALA A 354 -19.23 -3.36 22.38
N MET A 355 -20.48 -2.99 22.14
CA MET A 355 -21.17 -3.23 20.87
C MET A 355 -20.60 -2.39 19.72
N SER A 356 -20.29 -1.10 19.94
CA SER A 356 -19.70 -0.18 18.94
C SER A 356 -18.26 -0.49 18.55
N THR A 357 -17.58 -1.36 19.32
CA THR A 357 -16.25 -1.83 18.96
C THR A 357 -16.33 -3.19 18.27
N ALA A 358 -17.21 -4.07 18.77
CA ALA A 358 -17.43 -5.37 18.16
C ALA A 358 -17.97 -5.22 16.72
N ASP A 359 -18.92 -4.31 16.49
CA ASP A 359 -19.46 -4.06 15.16
C ASP A 359 -18.41 -3.59 14.16
N SER A 360 -17.56 -2.66 14.55
CA SER A 360 -16.54 -2.03 13.74
C SER A 360 -15.51 -3.05 13.28
N ASN A 361 -15.11 -3.94 14.19
CA ASN A 361 -14.15 -5.00 13.93
C ASN A 361 -14.75 -6.14 13.11
N LEU A 362 -15.98 -6.58 13.41
CA LEU A 362 -16.68 -7.60 12.64
C LEU A 362 -16.98 -7.12 11.21
N HIS A 363 -17.40 -5.86 11.06
CA HIS A 363 -17.65 -5.25 9.77
C HIS A 363 -16.36 -5.15 8.93
N ALA A 364 -15.24 -4.75 9.54
CA ALA A 364 -13.94 -4.73 8.89
C ALA A 364 -13.44 -6.12 8.49
N LEU A 365 -13.62 -7.14 9.33
CA LEU A 365 -13.31 -8.53 8.98
C LEU A 365 -14.15 -9.03 7.81
N SER A 366 -15.43 -8.67 7.79
CA SER A 366 -16.30 -9.01 6.67
C SER A 366 -15.75 -8.41 5.37
N ALA A 367 -15.33 -7.14 5.36
CA ALA A 367 -14.76 -6.49 4.18
C ALA A 367 -13.43 -7.12 3.75
N LEU A 368 -12.52 -7.38 4.71
CA LEU A 368 -11.24 -8.04 4.42
C LEU A 368 -11.48 -9.42 3.81
N PHE A 369 -12.37 -10.23 4.38
CA PHE A 369 -12.64 -11.55 3.82
C PHE A 369 -13.33 -11.47 2.46
N THR A 370 -14.41 -10.70 2.33
CA THR A 370 -15.23 -10.71 1.12
C THR A 370 -14.52 -10.09 -0.07
N ARG A 371 -13.77 -9.02 0.15
CA ARG A 371 -13.13 -8.28 -0.92
C ARG A 371 -11.70 -8.76 -1.19
N ASP A 372 -10.95 -9.07 -0.13
CA ASP A 372 -9.54 -9.42 -0.28
C ASP A 372 -9.33 -10.92 -0.52
N LEU A 373 -10.24 -11.77 -0.04
CA LEU A 373 -10.14 -13.23 -0.24
C LEU A 373 -11.25 -13.77 -1.15
N TYR A 374 -12.52 -13.59 -0.80
CA TYR A 374 -13.65 -14.21 -1.49
C TYR A 374 -13.79 -13.74 -2.93
N GLY A 375 -13.96 -12.45 -3.15
CA GLY A 375 -14.16 -11.83 -4.46
C GLY A 375 -12.92 -11.82 -5.36
N ARG A 376 -11.75 -12.26 -4.87
CA ARG A 376 -10.51 -12.37 -5.65
C ARG A 376 -10.05 -13.81 -5.88
N PHE A 377 -10.12 -14.67 -4.87
CA PHE A 377 -9.57 -16.04 -4.94
C PHE A 377 -10.66 -17.13 -5.00
N PHE A 378 -11.76 -16.99 -4.26
CA PHE A 378 -12.78 -18.04 -4.17
C PHE A 378 -13.86 -17.92 -5.26
N ARG A 379 -14.39 -16.71 -5.47
CA ARG A 379 -15.44 -16.41 -6.45
C ARG A 379 -15.18 -15.04 -7.11
N PRO A 380 -14.27 -14.96 -8.10
CA PRO A 380 -13.95 -13.70 -8.79
C PRO A 380 -15.14 -13.01 -9.47
N ARG A 381 -16.13 -13.79 -9.89
CA ARG A 381 -17.37 -13.31 -10.54
C ARG A 381 -18.54 -13.08 -9.58
N ALA A 382 -18.30 -13.12 -8.26
CA ALA A 382 -19.36 -12.89 -7.28
C ALA A 382 -19.95 -11.48 -7.44
N SER A 383 -21.28 -11.41 -7.51
CA SER A 383 -22.01 -10.14 -7.54
C SER A 383 -21.83 -9.37 -6.22
N GLU A 384 -22.06 -8.05 -6.20
CA GLU A 384 -21.96 -7.25 -4.98
C GLU A 384 -22.88 -7.78 -3.86
N ARG A 385 -24.09 -8.23 -4.22
CA ARG A 385 -25.04 -8.85 -3.27
C ARG A 385 -24.51 -10.14 -2.68
N GLU A 386 -23.89 -10.99 -3.49
CA GLU A 386 -23.29 -12.25 -3.05
C GLU A 386 -22.12 -11.97 -2.08
N ARG A 387 -21.28 -10.97 -2.39
CA ARG A 387 -20.19 -10.57 -1.50
C ARG A 387 -20.70 -10.05 -0.16
N VAL A 388 -21.76 -9.26 -0.14
CA VAL A 388 -22.40 -8.81 1.10
C VAL A 388 -22.89 -10.02 1.94
N TRP A 389 -23.56 -10.98 1.31
CA TRP A 389 -24.02 -12.21 1.98
C TRP A 389 -22.86 -13.05 2.54
N ALA A 390 -21.78 -13.22 1.76
CA ALA A 390 -20.58 -13.89 2.24
C ALA A 390 -19.98 -13.16 3.45
N GLY A 391 -20.04 -11.83 3.48
CA GLY A 391 -19.58 -11.01 4.60
C GLY A 391 -20.40 -11.21 5.86
N GLN A 392 -21.72 -11.33 5.72
CA GLN A 392 -22.62 -11.65 6.84
C GLN A 392 -22.31 -13.03 7.45
N ILE A 393 -21.98 -14.03 6.63
CA ILE A 393 -21.54 -15.35 7.11
C ILE A 393 -20.23 -15.23 7.90
N VAL A 394 -19.27 -14.43 7.42
CA VAL A 394 -18.00 -14.19 8.13
C VAL A 394 -18.25 -13.55 9.50
N ILE A 395 -19.20 -12.60 9.60
CA ILE A 395 -19.58 -11.97 10.87
C ILE A 395 -20.09 -13.04 11.86
N LEU A 396 -20.99 -13.92 11.41
CA LEU A 396 -21.51 -15.01 12.25
C LEU A 396 -20.41 -15.96 12.71
N LEU A 397 -19.54 -16.39 11.78
CA LEU A 397 -18.44 -17.31 12.10
C LEU A 397 -17.42 -16.68 13.05
N ALA A 398 -17.02 -15.42 12.82
CA ALA A 398 -16.09 -14.70 13.67
C ALA A 398 -16.67 -14.45 15.07
N THR A 399 -17.97 -14.12 15.16
CA THR A 399 -18.67 -13.97 16.44
C THR A 399 -18.74 -15.29 17.19
N ALA A 400 -19.13 -16.37 16.52
CA ALA A 400 -19.19 -17.70 17.12
C ALA A 400 -17.81 -18.18 17.61
N ALA A 401 -16.77 -18.02 16.79
CA ALA A 401 -15.40 -18.36 17.18
C ALA A 401 -14.94 -17.54 18.39
N SER A 402 -15.19 -16.23 18.40
CA SER A 402 -14.86 -15.35 19.52
C SER A 402 -15.61 -15.75 20.81
N LEU A 403 -16.90 -16.05 20.70
CA LEU A 403 -17.72 -16.50 21.83
C LEU A 403 -17.22 -17.83 22.38
N ILE A 404 -16.95 -18.82 21.53
CA ILE A 404 -16.42 -20.12 21.94
C ILE A 404 -15.09 -19.94 22.68
N LEU A 405 -14.18 -19.12 22.15
CA LEU A 405 -12.90 -18.84 22.80
C LEU A 405 -13.06 -18.14 24.15
N VAL A 406 -14.02 -17.22 24.29
CA VAL A 406 -14.34 -16.59 25.58
C VAL A 406 -14.90 -17.60 26.58
N LEU A 407 -15.83 -18.46 26.16
CA LEU A 407 -16.44 -19.47 27.04
C LEU A 407 -15.46 -20.56 27.47
N ILE A 408 -14.55 -20.98 26.59
CA ILE A 408 -13.46 -21.92 26.93
C ILE A 408 -12.40 -21.22 27.80
N GLY A 409 -12.03 -20.00 27.42
CA GLY A 409 -10.98 -19.22 28.07
C GLY A 409 -11.31 -18.75 29.48
N SER A 410 -12.59 -18.56 29.78
CA SER A 410 -13.05 -18.10 31.10
C SER A 410 -13.18 -19.23 32.13
N ARG A 411 -12.91 -20.49 31.73
CA ARG A 411 -12.88 -21.63 32.65
C ARG A 411 -11.58 -21.64 33.45
N PRO A 412 -11.61 -21.84 34.78
CA PRO A 412 -10.41 -21.83 35.62
C PRO A 412 -9.33 -22.84 35.20
N GLU A 413 -9.72 -24.00 34.67
CA GLU A 413 -8.82 -25.09 34.26
C GLU A 413 -8.24 -24.92 32.85
N SER A 414 -8.63 -23.86 32.14
CA SER A 414 -8.21 -23.63 30.75
C SER A 414 -6.74 -23.25 30.67
N SER A 415 -6.00 -23.86 29.73
CA SER A 415 -4.64 -23.42 29.38
C SER A 415 -4.60 -21.98 28.84
N LEU A 416 -5.76 -21.45 28.41
CA LEU A 416 -5.93 -20.07 27.96
C LEU A 416 -6.37 -19.12 29.09
N ALA A 417 -6.63 -19.60 30.31
CA ALA A 417 -7.19 -18.80 31.39
C ALA A 417 -6.34 -17.56 31.71
N GLY A 418 -5.01 -17.71 31.77
CA GLY A 418 -4.09 -16.58 31.99
C GLY A 418 -4.09 -15.55 30.85
N PHE A 419 -4.25 -15.99 29.59
CA PHE A 419 -4.37 -15.11 28.43
C PHE A 419 -5.70 -14.34 28.43
N MET A 420 -6.78 -14.96 28.92
CA MET A 420 -8.14 -14.44 28.88
C MET A 420 -8.55 -13.67 30.15
N GLN A 421 -7.67 -13.64 31.16
CA GLN A 421 -8.00 -13.19 32.51
C GLN A 421 -8.41 -11.72 32.57
N MET A 422 -7.80 -10.85 31.76
CA MET A 422 -8.08 -9.40 31.77
C MET A 422 -8.41 -8.86 30.38
N ILE A 423 -9.40 -7.96 30.32
CA ILE A 423 -9.80 -7.22 29.11
C ILE A 423 -8.59 -6.51 28.47
N VAL A 424 -7.73 -5.90 29.29
CA VAL A 424 -6.52 -5.20 28.81
C VAL A 424 -5.51 -6.15 28.16
N GLY A 425 -5.42 -7.40 28.61
CA GLY A 425 -4.54 -8.40 28.00
C GLY A 425 -4.89 -8.66 26.54
N LEU A 426 -6.20 -8.78 26.24
CA LEU A 426 -6.70 -8.96 24.87
C LEU A 426 -6.44 -7.72 24.00
N ALA A 427 -6.54 -6.51 24.56
CA ALA A 427 -6.25 -5.26 23.86
C ALA A 427 -4.78 -5.21 23.43
N LEU A 428 -3.88 -5.45 24.39
CA LEU A 428 -2.44 -5.42 24.20
C LEU A 428 -1.99 -6.50 23.19
N PHE A 429 -2.57 -7.69 23.28
CA PHE A 429 -2.32 -8.76 22.31
C PHE A 429 -2.69 -8.36 20.88
N ALA A 430 -3.90 -7.85 20.66
CA ALA A 430 -4.33 -7.44 19.31
C ALA A 430 -3.45 -6.32 18.74
N VAL A 431 -3.12 -5.32 19.56
CA VAL A 431 -2.23 -4.21 19.18
C VAL A 431 -0.86 -4.70 18.74
N ALA A 432 -0.34 -5.79 19.32
CA ALA A 432 0.95 -6.36 18.94
C ALA A 432 1.04 -6.69 17.44
N PHE A 433 -0.07 -7.05 16.81
CA PHE A 433 -0.14 -7.42 15.40
C PHE A 433 -0.48 -6.23 14.49
N SER A 434 -1.46 -5.37 14.86
CA SER A 434 -1.86 -4.24 14.00
C SER A 434 -0.74 -3.22 13.78
N VAL A 435 0.09 -2.97 14.81
CA VAL A 435 1.26 -2.07 14.71
C VAL A 435 2.24 -2.54 13.63
N GLN A 436 2.26 -3.82 13.25
CA GLN A 436 3.16 -4.34 12.22
C GLN A 436 2.82 -3.83 10.80
N LEU A 437 1.66 -3.20 10.61
CA LEU A 437 1.34 -2.50 9.37
C LEU A 437 1.97 -1.10 9.29
N LEU A 438 2.55 -0.59 10.39
CA LEU A 438 3.08 0.77 10.47
C LEU A 438 4.20 1.06 9.47
N PRO A 439 5.25 0.23 9.28
CA PRO A 439 6.33 0.54 8.34
C PRO A 439 5.80 0.72 6.91
N MET A 440 4.91 -0.16 6.47
CA MET A 440 4.25 -0.07 5.17
C MET A 440 3.31 1.12 5.07
N THR A 441 2.59 1.44 6.15
CA THR A 441 1.69 2.61 6.20
C THR A 441 2.49 3.92 6.08
N ILE A 442 3.62 4.02 6.78
CA ILE A 442 4.53 5.17 6.64
C ILE A 442 5.08 5.24 5.22
N ASP A 443 5.48 4.10 4.66
CA ASP A 443 6.04 4.07 3.32
C ASP A 443 5.03 4.49 2.25
N VAL A 444 3.85 3.89 2.17
CA VAL A 444 2.84 4.24 1.15
C VAL A 444 2.40 5.71 1.24
N LEU A 445 2.29 6.24 2.47
CA LEU A 445 1.78 7.59 2.71
C LEU A 445 2.86 8.69 2.63
N PHE A 446 4.13 8.37 2.89
CA PHE A 446 5.20 9.37 3.04
C PHE A 446 6.49 9.05 2.28
N VAL A 447 7.05 7.85 2.45
CA VAL A 447 8.44 7.56 2.03
C VAL A 447 8.52 7.05 0.59
N ARG A 448 7.63 6.12 0.23
CA ARG A 448 7.49 5.49 -1.09
C ARG A 448 8.80 4.92 -1.65
N ARG A 449 9.61 4.29 -0.79
CA ARG A 449 10.87 3.60 -1.15
C ARG A 449 10.85 2.11 -0.83
N GLY A 450 9.84 1.64 -0.11
CA GLY A 450 9.70 0.24 0.27
C GLY A 450 9.54 -0.67 -0.95
N THR A 451 10.23 -1.81 -0.93
CA THR A 451 10.06 -2.86 -1.97
C THR A 451 9.00 -3.88 -1.54
N LYS A 452 8.46 -4.62 -2.51
CA LYS A 452 7.55 -5.75 -2.23
C LYS A 452 8.15 -6.77 -1.26
N SER A 453 9.41 -7.15 -1.48
CA SER A 453 10.10 -8.12 -0.62
C SER A 453 10.32 -7.57 0.78
N ALA A 454 10.65 -6.28 0.91
CA ALA A 454 10.75 -5.62 2.20
C ALA A 454 9.42 -5.63 2.96
N ALA A 455 8.32 -5.30 2.29
CA ALA A 455 6.98 -5.32 2.86
C ALA A 455 6.59 -6.72 3.38
N ILE A 456 6.81 -7.76 2.58
CA ILE A 456 6.45 -9.14 2.94
C ILE A 456 7.35 -9.66 4.07
N CYS A 457 8.68 -9.61 3.90
CA CYS A 457 9.62 -10.17 4.87
C CYS A 457 9.62 -9.38 6.18
N GLY A 458 9.50 -8.05 6.11
CA GLY A 458 9.37 -7.18 7.28
C GLY A 458 8.12 -7.52 8.07
N LEU A 459 6.96 -7.60 7.41
CA LEU A 459 5.71 -7.95 8.07
C LEU A 459 5.77 -9.35 8.70
N VAL A 460 6.24 -10.37 7.97
CA VAL A 460 6.36 -11.75 8.50
C VAL A 460 7.27 -11.79 9.72
N CYS A 461 8.45 -11.17 9.63
CA CYS A 461 9.39 -11.10 10.74
C CYS A 461 8.77 -10.41 11.95
N GLY A 462 8.10 -9.27 11.73
CA GLY A 462 7.39 -8.54 12.77
C GLY A 462 6.31 -9.35 13.46
N LEU A 463 5.49 -10.09 12.69
CA LEU A 463 4.42 -10.92 13.23
C LEU A 463 4.96 -12.08 14.06
N VAL A 464 6.00 -12.76 13.58
CA VAL A 464 6.65 -13.87 14.30
C VAL A 464 7.29 -13.38 15.60
N VAL A 465 8.08 -12.31 15.52
CA VAL A 465 8.72 -11.73 16.72
C VAL A 465 7.67 -11.21 17.69
N ALA A 466 6.65 -10.47 17.24
CA ALA A 466 5.57 -10.02 18.11
C ALA A 466 4.93 -11.21 18.84
N PHE A 467 4.59 -12.27 18.12
CA PHE A 467 3.98 -13.48 18.67
C PHE A 467 4.84 -14.12 19.77
N CYS A 468 6.15 -14.28 19.56
CA CYS A 468 7.08 -14.85 20.54
C CYS A 468 7.09 -14.10 21.89
N PHE A 469 6.81 -12.79 21.87
CA PHE A 469 6.79 -11.96 23.07
C PHE A 469 5.38 -11.81 23.68
N THR A 470 4.34 -12.42 23.10
CA THR A 470 2.98 -12.41 23.67
C THR A 470 2.83 -13.40 24.82
N SER A 471 1.80 -13.19 25.65
CA SER A 471 1.41 -14.11 26.73
C SER A 471 0.87 -15.46 26.24
N LEU A 472 0.59 -15.60 24.94
CA LEU A 472 0.14 -16.86 24.34
C LEU A 472 1.31 -17.79 23.98
N PHE A 473 2.54 -17.27 23.91
CA PHE A 473 3.72 -18.06 23.54
C PHE A 473 4.06 -19.16 24.55
N PRO A 474 4.16 -18.90 25.88
CA PRO A 474 4.50 -19.94 26.86
C PRO A 474 3.57 -21.18 26.84
N PRO A 475 2.22 -21.06 26.89
CA PRO A 475 1.35 -22.24 26.86
C PRO A 475 1.45 -23.02 25.54
N LEU A 476 1.80 -22.38 24.43
CA LEU A 476 2.01 -23.07 23.16
C LEU A 476 3.37 -23.79 23.08
N MET A 477 4.41 -23.26 23.75
CA MET A 477 5.70 -23.92 23.83
C MET A 477 5.65 -25.21 24.65
N GLN A 478 4.70 -25.34 25.58
CA GLN A 478 4.46 -26.59 26.32
C GLN A 478 3.98 -27.75 25.43
N LEU A 479 3.56 -27.49 24.19
CA LEU A 479 3.17 -28.53 23.22
C LEU A 479 4.38 -29.12 22.47
N LEU A 480 5.56 -28.51 22.60
CA LEU A 480 6.81 -28.94 21.96
C LEU A 480 7.65 -29.83 22.91
N PRO A 481 8.63 -30.59 22.39
CA PRO A 481 9.57 -31.33 23.25
C PRO A 481 10.25 -30.42 24.27
N GLU A 482 10.41 -30.90 25.52
CA GLU A 482 10.89 -30.11 26.66
C GLU A 482 12.20 -29.37 26.36
N SER A 483 13.18 -30.03 25.75
CA SER A 483 14.48 -29.43 25.41
C SER A 483 14.36 -28.23 24.46
N THR A 484 13.44 -28.30 23.50
CA THR A 484 13.19 -27.22 22.54
C THR A 484 12.41 -26.08 23.20
N SER A 485 11.40 -26.44 24.00
CA SER A 485 10.58 -25.47 24.74
C SER A 485 11.40 -24.65 25.75
N ALA A 486 12.32 -25.30 26.48
CA ALA A 486 13.17 -24.67 27.49
C ALA A 486 14.20 -23.73 26.86
N SER A 487 14.82 -24.14 25.74
CA SER A 487 15.77 -23.30 25.00
C SER A 487 15.11 -22.03 24.47
N LEU A 488 13.98 -22.17 23.76
CA LEU A 488 13.26 -21.03 23.18
C LEU A 488 12.71 -20.09 24.26
N SER A 489 12.08 -20.64 25.31
CA SER A 489 11.54 -19.82 26.41
C SER A 489 12.65 -19.09 27.16
N GLY A 490 13.79 -19.76 27.41
CA GLY A 490 14.95 -19.15 28.07
C GLY A 490 15.52 -17.96 27.32
N VAL A 491 15.63 -18.03 25.99
CA VAL A 491 16.09 -16.90 25.16
C VAL A 491 15.11 -15.72 25.24
N ILE A 492 13.81 -15.98 25.16
CA ILE A 492 12.78 -14.94 25.23
C ILE A 492 12.74 -14.29 26.62
N ASP A 493 12.89 -15.06 27.69
CA ASP A 493 12.88 -14.54 29.05
C ASP A 493 14.12 -13.70 29.35
N GLN A 494 15.30 -14.10 28.84
CA GLN A 494 16.50 -13.27 28.88
C GLN A 494 16.29 -11.95 28.12
N ALA A 495 15.70 -12.00 26.91
CA ALA A 495 15.42 -10.79 26.13
C ALA A 495 14.44 -9.85 26.84
N LYS A 496 13.38 -10.39 27.46
CA LYS A 496 12.43 -9.60 28.28
C LYS A 496 13.10 -8.98 29.50
N ALA A 497 14.05 -9.68 30.12
CA ALA A 497 14.82 -9.14 31.26
C ALA A 497 15.77 -8.01 30.83
N LEU A 498 16.38 -8.11 29.65
CA LEU A 498 17.24 -7.07 29.07
C LEU A 498 16.46 -5.81 28.66
N ALA A 499 15.30 -5.99 28.03
CA ALA A 499 14.45 -4.88 27.60
C ALA A 499 12.97 -5.21 27.86
N PRO A 500 12.41 -4.74 29.00
CA PRO A 500 11.02 -4.99 29.38
C PRO A 500 10.07 -4.06 28.62
N ILE A 501 10.02 -4.22 27.30
CA ILE A 501 9.12 -3.51 26.37
C ILE A 501 8.00 -4.43 25.88
N HIS A 502 6.92 -3.83 25.43
CA HIS A 502 5.75 -4.57 24.94
C HIS A 502 6.05 -5.37 23.66
N ALA A 503 5.33 -6.48 23.45
CA ALA A 503 5.47 -7.36 22.28
C ALA A 503 5.32 -6.60 20.95
N SER A 504 4.47 -5.57 20.90
CA SER A 504 4.33 -4.69 19.72
C SER A 504 5.64 -4.01 19.34
N ALA A 505 6.45 -3.60 20.33
CA ALA A 505 7.72 -2.92 20.11
C ALA A 505 8.78 -3.88 19.57
N TRP A 506 8.90 -5.07 20.17
CA TRP A 506 9.78 -6.13 19.67
C TRP A 506 9.48 -6.48 18.21
N GLY A 507 8.20 -6.73 17.90
CA GLY A 507 7.77 -6.99 16.52
C GLY A 507 8.07 -5.82 15.59
N LEU A 508 7.74 -4.59 16.00
CA LEU A 508 7.92 -3.41 15.15
C LEU A 508 9.39 -3.10 14.87
N ILE A 509 10.29 -3.29 15.86
CA ILE A 509 11.73 -3.11 15.68
C ILE A 509 12.23 -4.11 14.64
N ALA A 510 11.89 -5.40 14.79
CA ALA A 510 12.29 -6.44 13.85
C ALA A 510 11.75 -6.17 12.44
N ASN A 511 10.46 -5.84 12.34
CA ASN A 511 9.80 -5.48 11.09
C ASN A 511 10.48 -4.29 10.40
N SER A 512 10.70 -3.20 11.13
CA SER A 512 11.29 -1.98 10.60
C SER A 512 12.74 -2.19 10.15
N ILE A 513 13.53 -2.95 10.93
CA ILE A 513 14.90 -3.31 10.54
C ILE A 513 14.89 -4.10 9.24
N VAL A 514 14.11 -5.20 9.17
CA VAL A 514 14.04 -6.03 7.95
C VAL A 514 13.50 -5.22 6.77
N PHE A 515 12.45 -4.44 6.98
CA PHE A 515 11.86 -3.59 5.96
C PHE A 515 12.86 -2.58 5.41
N VAL A 516 13.57 -1.85 6.28
CA VAL A 516 14.55 -0.84 5.87
C VAL A 516 15.75 -1.50 5.18
N LEU A 517 16.31 -2.58 5.74
CA LEU A 517 17.45 -3.28 5.14
C LEU A 517 17.11 -3.81 3.75
N LEU A 518 15.96 -4.46 3.58
CA LEU A 518 15.49 -4.97 2.29
C LEU A 518 15.04 -3.88 1.31
N SER A 519 14.77 -2.66 1.80
CA SER A 519 14.46 -1.50 0.96
C SER A 519 15.72 -0.71 0.57
N ALA A 520 16.77 -0.72 1.40
CA ALA A 520 17.99 0.05 1.20
C ALA A 520 19.06 -0.71 0.39
N PHE A 521 19.10 -2.04 0.50
CA PHE A 521 20.14 -2.90 -0.07
C PHE A 521 19.57 -3.81 -1.18
N SER A 522 20.34 -3.98 -2.26
CA SER A 522 20.01 -4.98 -3.30
C SER A 522 20.19 -6.41 -2.78
N GLN A 523 19.52 -7.41 -3.38
CA GLN A 523 19.64 -8.83 -2.97
C GLN A 523 21.10 -9.32 -2.91
N LYS A 524 21.97 -8.84 -3.80
CA LYS A 524 23.41 -9.13 -3.79
C LYS A 524 24.12 -8.52 -2.56
N GLN A 525 23.82 -7.27 -2.22
CA GLN A 525 24.40 -6.60 -1.03
C GLN A 525 23.91 -7.25 0.28
N LEU A 526 22.65 -7.68 0.33
CA LEU A 526 22.12 -8.43 1.48
C LEU A 526 22.76 -9.81 1.61
N ALA A 527 23.01 -10.51 0.50
CA ALA A 527 23.74 -11.77 0.53
C ALA A 527 25.18 -11.57 1.02
N SER A 528 25.86 -10.48 0.60
CA SER A 528 27.19 -10.12 1.11
C SER A 528 27.17 -9.73 2.59
N ILE A 529 26.17 -8.97 3.04
CA ILE A 529 26.02 -8.60 4.47
C ILE A 529 25.68 -9.84 5.30
N LEU A 530 24.76 -10.69 4.85
CA LEU A 530 24.46 -11.96 5.55
C LEU A 530 25.69 -12.85 5.59
N PHE A 531 26.44 -12.96 4.49
CA PHE A 531 27.69 -13.71 4.42
C PHE A 531 28.73 -13.16 5.40
N VAL A 532 28.91 -11.83 5.47
CA VAL A 532 29.81 -11.17 6.43
C VAL A 532 29.33 -11.36 7.87
N VAL A 533 28.03 -11.23 8.16
CA VAL A 533 27.45 -11.43 9.50
C VAL A 533 27.61 -12.88 9.95
N THR A 534 27.38 -13.83 9.04
CA THR A 534 27.55 -15.28 9.30
C THR A 534 29.03 -15.62 9.48
N LEU A 535 29.94 -15.00 8.71
CA LEU A 535 31.39 -15.10 8.92
C LEU A 535 31.82 -14.51 10.27
N SER A 536 31.26 -13.38 10.69
CA SER A 536 31.60 -12.76 11.98
C SER A 536 31.08 -13.53 13.20
N ALA A 537 30.14 -14.46 13.01
CA ALA A 537 29.69 -15.41 14.03
C ALA A 537 30.60 -16.66 14.15
N SER A 538 31.62 -16.82 13.29
CA SER A 538 32.54 -17.96 13.30
C SER A 538 33.99 -17.53 13.03
N VAL A 539 34.78 -17.30 14.08
CA VAL A 539 36.20 -16.94 13.97
C VAL A 539 37.11 -18.15 14.24
N LEU A 540 37.91 -18.56 13.25
CA LEU A 540 39.32 -19.02 13.31
C LEU A 540 39.92 -18.96 11.87
N PRO A 541 41.26 -18.85 11.67
CA PRO A 541 41.81 -17.77 10.86
C PRO A 541 42.55 -18.18 9.57
N ALA A 542 42.69 -17.15 8.71
CA ALA A 542 43.77 -16.87 7.76
C ALA A 542 44.00 -17.83 6.58
N GLN A 543 43.59 -17.36 5.41
CA GLN A 543 44.51 -17.18 4.28
C GLN A 543 44.03 -15.99 3.44
N ALA A 544 44.91 -14.99 3.34
CA ALA A 544 44.75 -13.86 2.45
C ALA A 544 44.75 -14.38 1.01
N ILE A 545 43.71 -14.05 0.24
CA ILE A 545 43.76 -14.07 -1.21
C ILE A 545 43.25 -12.72 -1.70
N ASP A 546 44.23 -11.94 -2.13
CA ASP A 546 44.22 -10.93 -3.16
C ASP A 546 42.99 -10.96 -4.08
N LEU A 547 42.00 -10.09 -3.83
CA LEU A 547 40.96 -9.73 -4.80
C LEU A 547 40.68 -8.22 -4.73
N ALA A 548 41.74 -7.45 -4.93
CA ALA A 548 41.64 -6.06 -5.37
C ALA A 548 41.90 -6.01 -6.87
N LYS A 549 40.95 -6.53 -7.67
CA LYS A 549 40.67 -6.26 -9.10
C LYS A 549 39.85 -7.41 -9.71
N GLU A 550 38.54 -7.34 -9.58
CA GLU A 550 37.62 -7.94 -10.57
C GLU A 550 36.43 -6.97 -10.69
N ASP A 551 36.35 -6.14 -11.71
CA ASP A 551 36.04 -6.41 -13.12
C ASP A 551 34.59 -5.96 -13.38
N SER A 552 34.45 -4.77 -13.98
CA SER A 552 33.18 -4.27 -14.53
C SER A 552 32.81 -4.98 -15.83
N SER A 553 33.35 -6.16 -16.11
CA SER A 553 33.08 -6.96 -17.31
C SER A 553 32.15 -8.13 -16.96
N GLY A 554 30.89 -8.03 -17.37
CA GLY A 554 29.92 -9.12 -17.20
C GLY A 554 28.44 -8.72 -17.19
N ALA A 555 28.10 -7.43 -17.10
CA ALA A 555 26.71 -7.00 -17.21
C ALA A 555 26.27 -6.98 -18.69
N LYS A 556 25.21 -7.72 -19.02
CA LYS A 556 24.54 -7.66 -20.33
C LYS A 556 24.04 -6.23 -20.60
N PRO A 557 24.31 -5.64 -21.78
CA PRO A 557 23.80 -4.31 -22.11
C PRO A 557 22.28 -4.35 -22.21
N VAL A 558 21.62 -3.29 -21.75
CA VAL A 558 20.19 -3.09 -22.02
C VAL A 558 20.03 -2.66 -23.48
N ILE A 559 19.09 -3.26 -24.22
CA ILE A 559 18.81 -2.87 -25.61
C ILE A 559 17.44 -2.19 -25.68
N LEU A 560 17.41 -0.91 -26.05
CA LEU A 560 16.17 -0.14 -26.21
C LEU A 560 16.04 0.36 -27.65
N ALA A 561 14.82 0.41 -28.17
CA ALA A 561 14.55 0.99 -29.48
C ALA A 561 14.06 2.43 -29.36
N HIS A 562 14.59 3.32 -30.19
CA HIS A 562 14.15 4.71 -30.23
C HIS A 562 12.79 4.79 -30.92
N TYR A 563 11.79 5.41 -30.30
CA TYR A 563 10.37 5.31 -30.67
C TYR A 563 9.75 6.68 -30.90
N MET A 564 9.07 6.82 -32.03
CA MET A 564 8.41 8.04 -32.46
C MET A 564 6.90 8.00 -32.12
N PRO A 565 6.40 8.86 -31.22
CA PRO A 565 5.01 8.84 -30.77
C PRO A 565 4.05 9.69 -31.64
N TRP A 566 4.47 10.10 -32.85
CA TRP A 566 3.86 11.21 -33.58
C TRP A 566 2.93 10.88 -34.75
N PHE A 567 2.73 9.60 -35.07
CA PHE A 567 1.88 9.22 -36.20
C PHE A 567 0.39 9.35 -35.85
N LYS A 568 -0.40 9.92 -36.76
CA LYS A 568 -1.87 9.97 -36.66
C LYS A 568 -2.53 9.40 -37.90
N ALA A 569 -3.44 8.46 -37.72
CA ALA A 569 -4.14 7.84 -38.84
C ALA A 569 -5.59 7.55 -38.51
N LYS A 570 -6.42 7.49 -39.55
CA LYS A 570 -7.78 6.97 -39.47
C LYS A 570 -7.77 5.44 -39.30
N PRO A 571 -8.77 4.86 -38.61
CA PRO A 571 -9.93 5.51 -38.00
C PRO A 571 -9.70 6.02 -36.57
N PHE A 572 -8.52 5.82 -35.99
CA PHE A 572 -8.28 6.14 -34.58
C PHE A 572 -8.26 7.65 -34.33
N SER A 573 -7.58 8.40 -35.19
CA SER A 573 -7.72 9.86 -35.32
C SER A 573 -8.67 10.18 -36.48
N ASP A 574 -9.27 11.36 -36.44
CA ASP A 574 -10.20 11.87 -37.46
C ASP A 574 -9.50 12.41 -38.73
N HIS A 575 -8.18 12.60 -38.68
CA HIS A 575 -7.36 13.08 -39.79
C HIS A 575 -5.98 12.40 -39.84
N TRP A 576 -5.32 12.52 -41.00
CA TRP A 576 -3.94 12.09 -41.19
C TRP A 576 -2.97 13.13 -40.64
N GLY A 577 -1.99 12.67 -39.86
CA GLY A 577 -0.98 13.52 -39.24
C GLY A 577 0.08 13.98 -40.24
N TRP A 578 0.81 15.04 -39.88
CA TRP A 578 1.91 15.56 -40.69
C TRP A 578 2.97 14.48 -40.98
N HIS A 579 3.28 13.61 -40.03
CA HIS A 579 4.30 12.57 -40.24
C HIS A 579 3.93 11.47 -41.26
N TRP A 580 2.65 11.34 -41.65
CA TRP A 580 2.27 10.47 -42.79
C TRP A 580 2.10 11.22 -44.10
N THR A 581 2.01 12.55 -44.08
CA THR A 581 1.63 13.36 -45.25
C THR A 581 2.79 14.24 -45.71
N MET A 582 3.56 14.78 -44.78
CA MET A 582 4.55 15.83 -44.97
C MET A 582 4.01 17.04 -45.76
N ASN A 583 2.70 17.26 -45.70
CA ASN A 583 1.94 18.20 -46.56
C ASN A 583 2.12 17.97 -48.08
N HIS A 584 2.62 16.81 -48.51
CA HIS A 584 2.89 16.47 -49.90
C HIS A 584 2.11 15.25 -50.37
N PHE A 585 2.09 14.20 -49.55
CA PHE A 585 1.42 12.94 -49.81
C PHE A 585 0.01 12.95 -49.22
N ASP A 586 -0.94 12.33 -49.94
CA ASP A 586 -2.33 12.20 -49.52
C ASP A 586 -2.70 10.72 -49.25
N PRO A 587 -2.74 10.29 -47.98
CA PRO A 587 -3.08 8.92 -47.62
C PRO A 587 -4.52 8.51 -47.97
N GLU A 588 -5.40 9.44 -48.37
CA GLU A 588 -6.70 9.09 -48.94
C GLU A 588 -6.59 8.57 -50.38
N THR A 589 -5.51 8.92 -51.08
CA THR A 589 -5.18 8.36 -52.39
C THR A 589 -4.58 6.96 -52.20
N ILE A 590 -5.28 5.95 -52.74
CA ILE A 590 -4.85 4.54 -52.73
C ILE A 590 -4.32 4.18 -54.12
N ILE A 591 -3.08 3.72 -54.19
CA ILE A 591 -2.43 3.24 -55.41
C ILE A 591 -2.22 1.72 -55.25
N GLY A 592 -2.99 0.94 -56.00
CA GLY A 592 -3.06 -0.52 -55.80
C GLY A 592 -3.69 -0.85 -54.44
N GLU A 593 -2.94 -1.49 -53.55
CA GLU A 593 -3.36 -1.79 -52.17
C GLU A 593 -2.70 -0.87 -51.12
N LYS A 594 -1.89 0.10 -51.55
CA LYS A 594 -1.11 0.99 -50.65
C LYS A 594 -1.68 2.41 -50.65
N ARG A 595 -1.74 3.02 -49.47
CA ARG A 595 -2.02 4.46 -49.31
C ARG A 595 -0.77 5.27 -49.66
N GLN A 596 -0.95 6.44 -50.24
CA GLN A 596 0.16 7.35 -50.49
C GLN A 596 0.63 7.99 -49.17
N ILE A 597 1.82 7.61 -48.69
CA ILE A 597 2.35 8.08 -47.40
C ILE A 597 3.77 8.64 -47.56
N ALA A 598 4.17 9.50 -46.62
CA ALA A 598 5.49 10.08 -46.52
C ALA A 598 6.52 9.09 -45.94
N SER A 599 6.88 8.08 -46.72
CA SER A 599 7.90 7.09 -46.37
C SER A 599 8.40 6.37 -47.62
N THR A 600 9.69 5.99 -47.64
CA THR A 600 10.31 5.17 -48.69
C THR A 600 9.94 3.68 -48.56
N SER A 601 9.56 3.25 -47.35
CA SER A 601 9.14 1.88 -47.02
C SER A 601 7.70 1.85 -46.50
N TYR A 602 7.03 0.70 -46.54
CA TYR A 602 5.62 0.60 -46.15
C TYR A 602 5.43 -0.28 -44.88
N PRO A 603 4.80 0.24 -43.80
CA PRO A 603 4.55 -0.56 -42.60
C PRO A 603 3.78 -1.84 -42.88
N LEU A 604 4.19 -2.94 -42.26
CA LEU A 604 3.53 -4.24 -42.46
C LEU A 604 2.06 -4.21 -42.02
N ILE A 605 1.74 -3.43 -40.98
CA ILE A 605 0.38 -3.22 -40.48
C ILE A 605 -0.37 -2.07 -41.17
N GLY A 606 0.21 -1.49 -42.22
CA GLY A 606 -0.27 -0.25 -42.86
C GLY A 606 -0.02 0.99 -41.99
N PRO A 607 -0.31 2.20 -42.50
CA PRO A 607 -0.13 3.42 -41.72
C PRO A 607 -1.11 3.46 -40.53
N TYR A 608 -0.61 3.88 -39.37
CA TYR A 608 -1.28 3.72 -38.09
C TYR A 608 -1.24 4.98 -37.23
N ASP A 609 -1.98 4.96 -36.12
CA ASP A 609 -1.93 6.01 -35.10
C ASP A 609 -1.08 5.55 -33.91
N SER A 610 -0.08 6.36 -33.51
CA SER A 610 0.80 6.05 -32.39
C SER A 610 0.08 6.00 -31.03
N GLY A 611 -1.15 6.51 -30.95
CA GLY A 611 -2.00 6.46 -29.77
C GLY A 611 -2.96 5.27 -29.71
N ASP A 612 -3.03 4.44 -30.77
CA ASP A 612 -3.89 3.25 -30.83
C ASP A 612 -3.38 2.16 -29.87
N PRO A 613 -4.15 1.76 -28.85
CA PRO A 613 -3.71 0.77 -27.86
C PRO A 613 -3.38 -0.61 -28.48
N GLN A 614 -4.03 -1.00 -29.57
CA GLN A 614 -3.75 -2.29 -30.22
C GLN A 614 -2.43 -2.25 -31.01
N VAL A 615 -2.11 -1.09 -31.60
CA VAL A 615 -0.81 -0.87 -32.28
C VAL A 615 0.33 -0.82 -31.25
N LEU A 616 0.12 -0.14 -30.12
CA LEU A 616 1.09 -0.12 -29.02
C LEU A 616 1.34 -1.53 -28.45
N GLU A 617 0.30 -2.35 -28.31
CA GLU A 617 0.44 -3.76 -27.93
C GLU A 617 1.22 -4.57 -28.96
N TYR A 618 0.90 -4.41 -30.25
CA TYR A 618 1.62 -5.04 -31.34
C TYR A 618 3.12 -4.70 -31.31
N HIS A 619 3.46 -3.40 -31.23
CA HIS A 619 4.86 -2.95 -31.21
C HIS A 619 5.64 -3.52 -30.02
N LEU A 620 5.08 -3.41 -28.82
CA LEU A 620 5.78 -3.82 -27.60
C LEU A 620 5.92 -5.35 -27.49
N LEU A 621 4.92 -6.12 -27.93
CA LEU A 621 5.06 -7.58 -28.01
C LEU A 621 6.14 -7.98 -29.00
N LEU A 622 6.14 -7.35 -30.17
CA LEU A 622 7.11 -7.63 -31.21
C LEU A 622 8.54 -7.30 -30.77
N MET A 623 8.73 -6.13 -30.14
CA MET A 623 9.98 -5.75 -29.48
C MET A 623 10.44 -6.81 -28.47
N LYS A 624 9.53 -7.25 -27.58
CA LYS A 624 9.86 -8.22 -26.54
C LYS A 624 10.28 -9.57 -27.11
N LEU A 625 9.60 -10.05 -28.15
CA LEU A 625 9.94 -11.31 -28.85
C LEU A 625 11.24 -11.19 -29.66
N ALA A 626 11.57 -10.01 -30.17
CA ALA A 626 12.85 -9.72 -30.83
C ALA A 626 14.02 -9.57 -29.84
N GLY A 627 13.74 -9.46 -28.54
CA GLY A 627 14.76 -9.26 -27.51
C GLY A 627 15.13 -7.79 -27.27
N ILE A 628 14.23 -6.87 -27.59
CA ILE A 628 14.29 -5.45 -27.21
C ILE A 628 13.59 -5.29 -25.86
N GLU A 629 14.24 -4.62 -24.91
CA GLU A 629 13.80 -4.58 -23.51
C GLU A 629 12.89 -3.40 -23.19
N GLY A 630 12.70 -2.49 -24.14
CA GLY A 630 11.97 -1.25 -23.93
C GLY A 630 12.22 -0.21 -25.02
N VAL A 631 11.81 1.03 -24.71
CA VAL A 631 11.86 2.14 -25.65
C VAL A 631 12.64 3.34 -25.11
N ILE A 632 13.26 4.09 -26.01
CA ILE A 632 13.64 5.49 -25.79
C ILE A 632 12.61 6.30 -26.56
N VAL A 633 11.78 7.10 -25.89
CA VAL A 633 10.67 7.80 -26.55
C VAL A 633 10.91 9.31 -26.57
N ASP A 634 10.69 9.91 -27.73
CA ASP A 634 10.74 11.36 -27.86
C ASP A 634 9.59 12.04 -27.11
N TRP A 635 9.92 13.15 -26.47
CA TRP A 635 9.00 13.90 -25.65
C TRP A 635 9.18 15.40 -25.82
N TYR A 636 8.08 16.05 -26.16
CA TYR A 636 8.01 17.45 -26.59
C TYR A 636 7.57 18.41 -25.47
N GLY A 637 7.64 17.96 -24.22
CA GLY A 637 7.26 18.76 -23.05
C GLY A 637 5.77 18.73 -22.71
N LEU A 638 5.37 19.67 -21.84
CA LEU A 638 4.02 19.82 -21.30
C LEU A 638 3.27 21.01 -21.90
N THR A 639 4.00 21.99 -22.43
CA THR A 639 3.39 23.22 -22.93
C THR A 639 2.91 23.02 -24.35
N ASP A 640 1.63 23.27 -24.56
CA ASP A 640 0.99 22.98 -25.83
C ASP A 640 1.39 23.97 -26.93
N LEU A 641 1.91 23.42 -28.03
CA LEU A 641 2.22 24.09 -29.28
C LEU A 641 2.19 23.03 -30.39
N ASN A 642 1.66 23.37 -31.57
CA ASN A 642 1.51 22.43 -32.70
C ASN A 642 0.75 21.16 -32.28
N ASP A 643 1.42 20.01 -32.24
CA ASP A 643 0.88 18.71 -31.84
C ASP A 643 1.43 18.20 -30.50
N TYR A 644 2.18 19.01 -29.75
CA TYR A 644 2.90 18.57 -28.54
C TYR A 644 1.98 17.96 -27.48
N ALA A 645 0.76 18.51 -27.26
CA ALA A 645 -0.18 17.89 -26.32
C ALA A 645 -0.65 16.50 -26.77
N GLN A 646 -0.72 16.24 -28.08
CA GLN A 646 -1.01 14.91 -28.59
C GLN A 646 0.18 13.97 -28.42
N LEU A 647 1.38 14.43 -28.74
CA LEU A 647 2.61 13.66 -28.51
C LEU A 647 2.71 13.26 -27.04
N HIS A 648 2.47 14.20 -26.12
CA HIS A 648 2.41 13.91 -24.68
C HIS A 648 1.39 12.81 -24.33
N ARG A 649 0.18 12.84 -24.92
CA ARG A 649 -0.84 11.79 -24.70
C ARG A 649 -0.40 10.43 -25.25
N ASN A 650 0.18 10.41 -26.46
CA ASN A 650 0.67 9.19 -27.10
C ASN A 650 1.84 8.59 -26.32
N THR A 651 2.81 9.41 -25.93
CA THR A 651 3.91 9.01 -25.02
C THR A 651 3.34 8.46 -23.73
N THR A 652 2.39 9.14 -23.07
CA THR A 652 1.78 8.64 -21.82
C THR A 652 1.15 7.25 -22.01
N ARG A 653 0.43 7.01 -23.11
CA ARG A 653 -0.17 5.69 -23.41
C ARG A 653 0.88 4.62 -23.66
N LEU A 654 1.92 4.95 -24.43
CA LEU A 654 3.06 4.06 -24.66
C LEU A 654 3.71 3.66 -23.33
N LEU A 655 4.01 4.63 -22.45
CA LEU A 655 4.64 4.35 -21.16
C LEU A 655 3.76 3.47 -20.27
N GLN A 656 2.45 3.74 -20.21
CA GLN A 656 1.49 2.88 -19.50
C GLN A 656 1.46 1.45 -20.06
N GLN A 657 1.58 1.30 -21.37
CA GLN A 657 1.63 -0.01 -22.01
C GLN A 657 2.98 -0.72 -21.75
N CYS A 658 4.10 0.02 -21.74
CA CYS A 658 5.39 -0.50 -21.32
C CYS A 658 5.33 -1.03 -19.88
N GLU A 659 4.71 -0.30 -18.95
CA GLU A 659 4.53 -0.76 -17.56
C GLU A 659 3.71 -2.05 -17.48
N ARG A 660 2.58 -2.12 -18.21
CA ARG A 660 1.74 -3.33 -18.30
C ARG A 660 2.51 -4.53 -18.83
N MET A 661 3.39 -4.31 -19.80
CA MET A 661 4.18 -5.36 -20.46
C MET A 661 5.53 -5.62 -19.81
N GLN A 662 5.83 -4.94 -18.69
CA GLN A 662 7.11 -5.00 -17.97
C GLN A 662 8.31 -4.64 -18.85
N MET A 663 8.12 -3.72 -19.77
CA MET A 663 9.17 -3.17 -20.63
C MET A 663 9.71 -1.87 -20.04
N LYS A 664 10.99 -1.61 -20.29
CA LYS A 664 11.68 -0.40 -19.86
C LYS A 664 11.33 0.79 -20.73
N PHE A 665 11.49 1.99 -20.20
CA PHE A 665 11.43 3.20 -21.00
C PHE A 665 12.38 4.30 -20.50
N VAL A 666 12.76 5.16 -21.43
CA VAL A 666 13.60 6.36 -21.24
C VAL A 666 12.98 7.51 -22.01
N ILE A 667 13.01 8.71 -21.44
CA ILE A 667 12.64 9.93 -22.16
C ILE A 667 13.84 10.48 -22.93
N CYS A 668 13.60 10.78 -24.20
CA CYS A 668 14.42 11.65 -25.02
C CYS A 668 13.70 13.01 -25.12
N TYR A 669 14.22 14.03 -24.44
CA TYR A 669 13.62 15.35 -24.38
C TYR A 669 14.02 16.21 -25.58
N GLU A 670 13.02 16.63 -26.33
CA GLU A 670 13.18 17.48 -27.52
C GLU A 670 13.37 18.93 -27.10
N ASP A 671 14.62 19.32 -26.84
CA ASP A 671 14.93 20.64 -26.28
C ASP A 671 14.64 21.78 -27.28
N GLN A 672 14.58 21.47 -28.58
CA GLN A 672 14.18 22.38 -29.66
C GLN A 672 12.76 22.95 -29.50
N THR A 673 11.91 22.32 -28.68
CA THR A 673 10.58 22.83 -28.35
C THR A 673 10.65 24.16 -27.60
N ILE A 674 11.71 24.40 -26.82
CA ILE A 674 11.85 25.61 -26.00
C ILE A 674 11.97 26.87 -26.87
N PRO A 675 12.88 26.97 -27.85
CA PRO A 675 12.91 28.08 -28.80
C PRO A 675 11.60 28.27 -29.56
N ALA A 676 10.94 27.17 -29.97
CA ALA A 676 9.65 27.24 -30.66
C ALA A 676 8.56 27.87 -29.76
N LEU A 677 8.55 27.51 -28.47
CA LEU A 677 7.65 28.10 -27.48
C LEU A 677 7.96 29.58 -27.21
N VAL A 678 9.23 30.00 -27.23
CA VAL A 678 9.60 31.41 -27.15
C VAL A 678 9.10 32.17 -28.39
N ALA A 679 9.37 31.65 -29.59
CA ALA A 679 8.95 32.26 -30.85
C ALA A 679 7.42 32.39 -30.94
N ALA A 680 6.68 31.42 -30.40
CA ALA A 680 5.23 31.45 -30.31
C ALA A 680 4.69 32.25 -29.10
N HIS A 681 5.56 32.96 -28.36
CA HIS A 681 5.22 33.75 -27.18
C HIS A 681 4.49 32.95 -26.07
N ARG A 682 4.74 31.64 -25.97
CA ARG A 682 4.20 30.77 -24.90
C ARG A 682 5.03 30.86 -23.61
N ILE A 683 6.33 31.14 -23.73
CA ILE A 683 7.26 31.43 -22.64
C ILE A 683 8.15 32.63 -23.03
N SER A 684 8.74 33.33 -22.06
CA SER A 684 9.70 34.40 -22.34
C SER A 684 11.13 33.87 -22.46
N GLU A 685 11.98 34.58 -23.20
CA GLU A 685 13.41 34.24 -23.38
C GLU A 685 14.14 34.09 -22.04
N SER A 686 13.81 34.92 -21.06
CA SER A 686 14.39 34.86 -19.70
C SER A 686 14.01 33.61 -18.91
N ASN A 687 12.98 32.88 -19.33
CA ASN A 687 12.39 31.79 -18.54
C ASN A 687 12.75 30.39 -19.07
N LYS A 688 13.57 30.28 -20.13
CA LYS A 688 13.92 28.98 -20.74
C LYS A 688 14.46 27.95 -19.73
N VAL A 689 15.42 28.34 -18.89
CA VAL A 689 15.98 27.47 -17.84
C VAL A 689 14.90 27.05 -16.85
N SER A 690 14.18 28.01 -16.27
CA SER A 690 13.11 27.72 -15.30
C SER A 690 11.99 26.85 -15.88
N HIS A 691 11.73 26.96 -17.18
CA HIS A 691 10.77 26.15 -17.90
C HIS A 691 11.24 24.70 -18.00
N ALA A 692 12.47 24.46 -18.45
CA ALA A 692 13.06 23.13 -18.50
C ALA A 692 13.13 22.48 -17.11
N VAL A 693 13.55 23.22 -16.08
CA VAL A 693 13.56 22.75 -14.68
C VAL A 693 12.17 22.29 -14.26
N LYS A 694 11.12 23.06 -14.56
CA LYS A 694 9.73 22.69 -14.25
C LYS A 694 9.29 21.40 -14.93
N GLU A 695 9.66 21.20 -16.19
CA GLU A 695 9.31 19.99 -16.94
C GLU A 695 10.09 18.77 -16.46
N LEU A 696 11.38 18.93 -16.14
CA LEU A 696 12.19 17.85 -15.56
C LEU A 696 11.75 17.48 -14.14
N GLU A 697 11.32 18.45 -13.33
CA GLU A 697 10.70 18.17 -12.02
C GLU A 697 9.36 17.45 -12.16
N TRP A 698 8.60 17.76 -13.23
CA TRP A 698 7.40 17.00 -13.55
C TRP A 698 7.75 15.57 -13.95
N LEU A 699 8.72 15.36 -14.85
CA LEU A 699 9.21 14.02 -15.18
C LEU A 699 9.66 13.27 -13.94
N ASN A 700 10.40 13.94 -13.05
CA ASN A 700 10.83 13.37 -11.78
C ASN A 700 9.67 12.94 -10.89
N ARG A 701 8.58 13.70 -10.86
CA ARG A 701 7.39 13.39 -10.05
C ARG A 701 6.55 12.24 -10.62
N TYR A 702 6.46 12.12 -11.94
CA TYR A 702 5.49 11.23 -12.60
C TYR A 702 6.11 10.04 -13.33
N TRP A 703 7.19 10.23 -14.08
CA TRP A 703 7.75 9.18 -14.95
C TRP A 703 9.06 8.59 -14.43
N PHE A 704 9.97 9.40 -13.88
CA PHE A 704 11.23 8.88 -13.34
C PHE A 704 11.04 8.04 -12.06
N GLN A 705 9.87 8.10 -11.41
CA GLN A 705 9.57 7.21 -10.28
C GLN A 705 9.08 5.81 -10.71
N SER A 706 8.75 5.61 -11.99
CA SER A 706 8.31 4.31 -12.48
C SER A 706 9.40 3.25 -12.31
N GLY A 707 9.01 2.03 -11.92
CA GLY A 707 9.91 0.87 -11.89
C GLY A 707 10.37 0.41 -13.29
N SER A 708 9.65 0.83 -14.33
CA SER A 708 10.01 0.63 -15.73
C SER A 708 10.93 1.72 -16.28
N TYR A 709 11.09 2.86 -15.58
CA TYR A 709 12.04 3.89 -16.02
C TYR A 709 13.48 3.39 -15.87
N LEU A 710 14.30 3.52 -16.92
CA LEU A 710 15.71 3.12 -16.83
C LEU A 710 16.49 4.10 -15.96
N LYS A 711 17.19 3.56 -14.97
CA LYS A 711 18.08 4.31 -14.08
C LYS A 711 19.46 3.68 -14.11
N GLN A 712 20.48 4.52 -14.11
CA GLN A 712 21.87 4.12 -13.97
C GLN A 712 22.43 4.80 -12.72
N ASP A 713 23.09 4.03 -11.85
CA ASP A 713 23.58 4.51 -10.55
C ASP A 713 22.50 5.22 -9.71
N ARG A 714 21.26 4.71 -9.79
CA ARG A 714 20.05 5.27 -9.16
C ARG A 714 19.56 6.62 -9.72
N LYS A 715 20.26 7.20 -10.70
CA LYS A 715 19.84 8.43 -11.39
C LYS A 715 19.01 8.08 -12.63
N PRO A 716 17.91 8.78 -12.91
CA PRO A 716 17.18 8.62 -14.15
C PRO A 716 18.08 8.94 -15.34
N VAL A 717 18.01 8.11 -16.37
CA VAL A 717 18.64 8.37 -17.67
C VAL A 717 17.72 9.31 -18.45
N LEU A 718 18.23 10.47 -18.87
CA LEU A 718 17.52 11.38 -19.77
C LEU A 718 18.42 11.66 -20.98
N LEU A 719 17.87 11.45 -22.17
CA LEU A 719 18.49 11.91 -23.40
C LEU A 719 17.90 13.27 -23.75
N SER A 720 18.66 14.11 -24.44
CA SER A 720 18.11 15.29 -25.09
C SER A 720 18.51 15.34 -26.54
N PHE A 721 17.49 15.39 -27.38
CA PHE A 721 17.61 15.47 -28.82
C PHE A 721 17.71 16.92 -29.27
N GLY A 722 18.57 17.19 -30.25
CA GLY A 722 18.77 18.50 -30.84
C GLY A 722 19.97 19.28 -30.27
N HIS A 723 20.30 20.36 -30.98
CA HIS A 723 21.36 21.32 -30.64
C HIS A 723 20.87 22.75 -30.43
N ALA A 724 19.59 23.00 -30.65
CA ALA A 724 19.03 24.34 -30.75
C ALA A 724 18.24 24.79 -29.51
N GLY A 725 17.94 23.90 -28.56
CA GLY A 725 17.11 24.20 -27.40
C GLY A 725 17.77 25.09 -26.35
N LEU A 726 18.44 24.47 -25.38
CA LEU A 726 19.22 25.19 -24.37
C LEU A 726 20.72 25.17 -24.73
N SER A 727 21.39 26.29 -24.49
CA SER A 727 22.84 26.40 -24.59
C SER A 727 23.56 25.56 -23.53
N LYS A 728 24.89 25.38 -23.68
CA LYS A 728 25.71 24.64 -22.71
C LYS A 728 25.62 25.23 -21.29
N GLN A 729 25.60 26.55 -21.19
CA GLN A 729 25.50 27.24 -19.91
C GLN A 729 24.10 27.07 -19.29
N GLU A 730 23.04 27.24 -20.09
CA GLU A 730 21.65 27.06 -19.64
C GLU A 730 21.37 25.61 -19.19
N TRP A 731 21.91 24.60 -19.88
CA TRP A 731 21.83 23.20 -19.42
C TRP A 731 22.56 23.01 -18.08
N THR A 732 23.73 23.61 -17.91
CA THR A 732 24.48 23.54 -16.64
C THR A 732 23.73 24.20 -15.49
N GLU A 733 23.08 25.34 -15.74
CA GLU A 733 22.22 26.02 -14.77
C GLU A 733 20.97 25.19 -14.46
N CYS A 734 20.29 24.67 -15.49
CA CYS A 734 19.13 23.79 -15.35
C CYS A 734 19.43 22.59 -14.45
N LEU A 735 20.55 21.88 -14.68
CA LEU A 735 20.92 20.70 -13.90
C LEU A 735 21.26 21.03 -12.43
N LYS A 736 21.77 22.24 -12.15
CA LYS A 736 22.05 22.69 -10.76
C LYS A 736 20.78 23.03 -9.98
N GLU A 737 19.72 23.45 -10.66
CA GLU A 737 18.45 23.84 -10.02
C GLU A 737 17.51 22.65 -9.73
N LEU A 738 17.78 21.48 -10.32
CA LEU A 738 16.99 20.27 -10.05
C LEU A 738 17.13 19.83 -8.59
N SER A 739 16.02 19.38 -8.01
CA SER A 739 15.96 18.80 -6.66
C SER A 739 16.51 17.37 -6.58
N PHE A 740 16.97 16.82 -7.71
CA PHE A 740 17.44 15.46 -7.87
C PHE A 740 18.61 15.39 -8.86
N GLU A 741 19.43 14.34 -8.75
CA GLU A 741 20.51 14.11 -9.69
C GLU A 741 20.04 13.34 -10.93
N LEU A 742 20.57 13.71 -12.09
CA LEU A 742 20.15 13.19 -13.39
C LEU A 742 21.36 12.69 -14.20
N ASN A 743 21.22 11.54 -14.87
CA ASN A 743 22.18 11.13 -15.90
C ASN A 743 21.72 11.68 -17.25
N TYR A 744 22.25 12.86 -17.58
CA TYR A 744 21.94 13.59 -18.79
C TYR A 744 22.88 13.20 -19.93
N PHE A 745 22.32 12.85 -21.09
CA PHE A 745 23.05 12.51 -22.31
C PHE A 745 22.64 13.43 -23.46
N SER A 746 23.62 14.11 -24.06
CA SER A 746 23.42 14.94 -25.25
C SER A 746 23.59 14.15 -26.56
N GLN A 747 22.98 14.61 -27.64
CA GLN A 747 23.14 13.99 -28.96
C GLN A 747 24.56 14.13 -29.51
N ASP A 748 25.10 13.04 -30.06
CA ASP A 748 26.37 12.81 -30.77
C ASP A 748 27.70 13.19 -30.07
N TYR A 749 27.70 14.18 -29.20
CA TYR A 749 28.88 14.68 -28.50
C TYR A 749 28.53 15.06 -27.06
N ARG A 750 29.46 14.81 -26.13
CA ARG A 750 29.26 15.14 -24.72
C ARG A 750 29.30 16.66 -24.51
N ARG A 751 28.18 17.25 -24.07
CA ARG A 751 28.13 18.64 -23.59
C ARG A 751 28.76 18.78 -22.20
N GLU A 752 29.19 19.99 -21.87
CA GLU A 752 29.61 20.32 -20.51
C GLU A 752 28.44 20.09 -19.53
N GLY A 753 28.71 19.46 -18.39
CA GLY A 753 27.69 19.03 -17.43
C GLY A 753 26.96 17.71 -17.76
N ALA A 754 27.08 17.17 -18.99
CA ALA A 754 26.48 15.89 -19.34
C ALA A 754 27.28 14.70 -18.78
N SER A 755 26.58 13.63 -18.43
CA SER A 755 27.17 12.33 -18.06
C SER A 755 27.81 11.65 -19.27
N GLY A 756 27.29 11.93 -20.46
CA GLY A 756 27.76 11.33 -21.70
C GLY A 756 27.04 11.88 -22.93
N ALA A 757 27.07 11.11 -24.01
CA ALA A 757 26.28 11.37 -25.20
C ALA A 757 25.66 10.08 -25.75
N PHE A 758 24.68 10.22 -26.62
CA PHE A 758 24.10 9.12 -27.39
C PHE A 758 24.31 9.34 -28.90
N GLY A 759 24.51 8.27 -29.66
CA GLY A 759 24.75 8.36 -31.09
C GLY A 759 23.47 8.50 -31.93
N TRP A 760 23.57 9.15 -33.09
CA TRP A 760 22.55 9.14 -34.13
C TRP A 760 23.17 8.83 -35.51
N PRO A 761 22.40 8.28 -36.48
CA PRO A 761 22.83 8.19 -37.87
C PRO A 761 23.24 9.56 -38.42
N ALA A 762 24.41 9.61 -39.07
CA ALA A 762 24.89 10.79 -39.79
C ALA A 762 25.09 10.42 -41.27
N PRO A 763 24.06 10.45 -42.12
CA PRO A 763 24.09 9.93 -43.48
C PRO A 763 25.22 10.49 -44.35
N ARG A 764 25.61 11.76 -44.15
CA ARG A 764 26.73 12.40 -44.87
C ARG A 764 28.11 11.78 -44.53
N ILE A 765 28.24 11.20 -43.34
CA ILE A 765 29.46 10.54 -42.85
C ILE A 765 29.37 9.02 -43.06
N GLY A 766 28.14 8.48 -43.11
CA GLY A 766 27.86 7.06 -43.26
C GLY A 766 28.33 6.26 -42.04
N LEU A 767 28.79 5.03 -42.25
CA LEU A 767 29.20 4.12 -41.17
C LEU A 767 30.40 4.60 -40.35
N LYS A 768 31.21 5.51 -40.89
CA LYS A 768 32.31 6.14 -40.14
C LYS A 768 31.79 6.93 -38.94
N GLN A 769 30.51 7.29 -38.92
CA GLN A 769 29.87 7.92 -37.77
C GLN A 769 29.93 7.03 -36.52
N VAL A 770 29.68 5.73 -36.68
CA VAL A 770 29.74 4.77 -35.57
C VAL A 770 31.17 4.67 -35.05
N ASP A 771 32.14 4.58 -35.96
CA ASP A 771 33.56 4.52 -35.59
C ASP A 771 34.02 5.79 -34.88
N ARG A 772 33.59 6.96 -35.37
CA ARG A 772 33.86 8.26 -34.74
C ARG A 772 33.27 8.33 -33.33
N PHE A 773 31.98 8.04 -33.19
CA PHE A 773 31.30 8.09 -31.89
C PHE A 773 31.97 7.14 -30.89
N LEU A 774 32.26 5.90 -31.30
CA LEU A 774 32.93 4.93 -30.44
C LEU A 774 34.33 5.40 -30.04
N ALA A 775 35.12 5.97 -30.96
CA ALA A 775 36.45 6.49 -30.66
C ALA A 775 36.41 7.69 -29.69
N GLU A 776 35.51 8.65 -29.91
CA GLU A 776 35.36 9.82 -29.04
C GLU A 776 34.83 9.44 -27.66
N SER A 777 33.90 8.49 -27.61
CA SER A 777 33.25 8.04 -26.37
C SER A 777 34.16 7.35 -25.37
N GLN A 778 35.34 6.88 -25.79
CA GLN A 778 36.35 6.31 -24.88
C GLN A 778 36.80 7.32 -23.81
N ASN A 779 36.67 8.61 -24.08
CA ASN A 779 37.04 9.68 -23.16
C ASN A 779 35.85 10.23 -22.35
N TRP A 780 34.66 9.66 -22.49
CA TRP A 780 33.47 10.10 -21.76
C TRP A 780 33.20 9.18 -20.57
N PRO A 781 32.57 9.68 -19.49
CA PRO A 781 32.19 8.82 -18.37
C PRO A 781 31.28 7.68 -18.81
N GLN A 782 30.34 7.97 -19.71
CA GLN A 782 29.34 7.02 -20.22
C GLN A 782 28.98 7.38 -21.67
N ALA A 783 28.51 6.40 -22.44
CA ALA A 783 27.98 6.62 -23.78
C ALA A 783 26.87 5.65 -24.11
N ILE A 784 25.97 6.07 -25.01
CA ILE A 784 24.86 5.26 -25.52
C ILE A 784 25.04 5.14 -27.04
N PRO A 785 25.77 4.13 -27.51
CA PRO A 785 26.02 3.95 -28.94
C PRO A 785 24.75 3.48 -29.66
N ALA A 786 24.65 3.84 -30.94
CA ALA A 786 23.48 3.57 -31.77
C ALA A 786 23.77 2.56 -32.89
N ALA A 787 22.90 1.56 -33.02
CA ALA A 787 22.84 0.66 -34.17
C ALA A 787 21.63 1.00 -35.04
N PHE A 788 21.79 0.95 -36.36
CA PHE A 788 20.76 1.35 -37.31
C PHE A 788 20.87 0.54 -38.60
N PRO A 789 19.75 0.21 -39.27
CA PRO A 789 19.75 -0.67 -40.43
C PRO A 789 20.10 0.04 -41.74
N ARG A 790 19.71 1.31 -41.87
CA ARG A 790 19.83 2.14 -43.07
C ARG A 790 19.45 3.59 -42.73
N PHE A 791 19.61 4.48 -43.70
CA PHE A 791 19.05 5.83 -43.69
C PHE A 791 18.64 6.15 -45.13
N ASP A 792 17.34 6.30 -45.37
CA ASP A 792 16.76 6.47 -46.70
C ASP A 792 15.52 7.36 -46.57
N ASP A 793 15.77 8.66 -46.43
CA ASP A 793 14.74 9.65 -46.13
C ASP A 793 13.86 9.97 -47.34
N ILE A 794 12.59 10.28 -47.05
CA ILE A 794 11.61 10.72 -48.06
C ILE A 794 11.63 12.23 -48.29
N TYR A 795 12.52 12.97 -47.63
CA TYR A 795 12.37 14.42 -47.49
C TYR A 795 12.49 15.16 -48.82
N ARG A 796 13.37 14.70 -49.73
CA ARG A 796 13.49 15.27 -51.07
C ARG A 796 12.20 15.10 -51.86
N GLU A 797 11.65 13.89 -51.86
CA GLU A 797 10.40 13.54 -52.53
C GLU A 797 9.21 14.30 -51.94
N ALA A 798 9.22 14.54 -50.63
CA ALA A 798 8.22 15.33 -49.92
C ALA A 798 8.36 16.85 -50.14
N GLY A 799 9.46 17.32 -50.72
CA GLY A 799 9.76 18.75 -50.85
C GLY A 799 10.23 19.43 -49.56
N ILE A 800 10.70 18.66 -48.57
CA ILE A 800 11.24 19.13 -47.29
C ILE A 800 12.77 19.16 -47.38
N GLY A 801 13.32 20.22 -47.98
CA GLY A 801 14.78 20.36 -48.13
C GLY A 801 15.39 19.43 -49.18
N GLU A 802 16.73 19.33 -49.20
CA GLU A 802 17.46 18.60 -50.25
C GLU A 802 17.52 17.07 -50.07
N GLY A 803 17.03 16.56 -48.93
CA GLY A 803 17.25 15.18 -48.46
C GLY A 803 18.70 14.90 -48.10
N TYR A 804 18.97 13.71 -47.58
CA TYR A 804 20.33 13.26 -47.23
C TYR A 804 20.85 12.16 -48.17
N PRO A 805 22.18 11.89 -48.17
CA PRO A 805 22.72 10.74 -48.89
C PRO A 805 22.18 9.42 -48.31
N VAL A 806 21.72 8.53 -49.17
CA VAL A 806 21.23 7.21 -48.77
C VAL A 806 22.36 6.38 -48.16
N LEU A 807 22.14 5.88 -46.95
CA LEU A 807 22.94 4.81 -46.36
C LEU A 807 22.23 3.48 -46.62
N PRO A 808 22.75 2.63 -47.53
CA PRO A 808 22.03 1.45 -47.97
C PRO A 808 21.96 0.36 -46.89
N ASP A 809 20.86 -0.39 -46.91
CA ASP A 809 20.60 -1.55 -46.06
C ASP A 809 21.61 -2.70 -46.24
N ARG A 810 22.11 -2.87 -47.47
CA ARG A 810 23.04 -3.95 -47.88
C ARG A 810 22.53 -5.35 -47.51
N ALA A 811 21.23 -5.59 -47.72
CA ALA A 811 20.54 -6.84 -47.36
C ALA A 811 20.73 -7.21 -45.87
N GLY A 812 20.55 -6.22 -45.00
CA GLY A 812 20.70 -6.34 -43.55
C GLY A 812 22.13 -6.20 -43.02
N LYS A 813 23.17 -6.29 -43.88
CA LYS A 813 24.58 -6.21 -43.43
C LYS A 813 24.91 -4.91 -42.70
N THR A 814 24.25 -3.81 -43.04
CA THR A 814 24.42 -2.54 -42.33
C THR A 814 23.97 -2.63 -40.88
N PHE A 815 22.81 -3.24 -40.60
CA PHE A 815 22.37 -3.44 -39.23
C PHE A 815 23.31 -4.39 -38.47
N GLN A 816 23.75 -5.47 -39.12
CA GLN A 816 24.68 -6.44 -38.53
C GLN A 816 26.01 -5.79 -38.13
N GLU A 817 26.62 -5.02 -39.03
CA GLU A 817 27.88 -4.33 -38.77
C GLU A 817 27.76 -3.29 -37.66
N THR A 818 26.70 -2.47 -37.67
CA THR A 818 26.51 -1.44 -36.63
C THR A 818 26.22 -2.07 -35.27
N LEU A 819 25.31 -3.06 -35.21
CA LEU A 819 24.97 -3.76 -33.96
C LEU A 819 26.17 -4.49 -33.35
N GLN A 820 26.99 -5.15 -34.18
CA GLN A 820 28.21 -5.82 -33.74
C GLN A 820 29.19 -4.80 -33.13
N LYS A 821 29.49 -3.71 -33.84
CA LYS A 821 30.41 -2.66 -33.37
C LYS A 821 29.98 -2.06 -32.03
N VAL A 822 28.71 -1.68 -31.90
CA VAL A 822 28.23 -1.05 -30.66
C VAL A 822 28.15 -2.04 -29.51
N THR A 823 27.87 -3.31 -29.78
CA THR A 823 27.91 -4.37 -28.78
C THR A 823 29.32 -4.58 -28.24
N ASP A 824 30.33 -4.55 -29.11
CA ASP A 824 31.73 -4.76 -28.72
C ASP A 824 32.29 -3.64 -27.85
N SER A 825 31.65 -2.47 -27.86
CA SER A 825 32.02 -1.34 -27.00
C SER A 825 31.64 -1.53 -25.52
N ARG A 826 30.87 -2.58 -25.17
CA ARG A 826 30.48 -2.97 -23.80
C ARG A 826 29.82 -1.84 -22.98
N GLN A 827 29.04 -0.99 -23.63
CA GLN A 827 28.29 0.09 -22.98
C GLN A 827 27.07 -0.45 -22.23
N PHE A 828 26.61 0.27 -21.20
CA PHE A 828 25.49 -0.19 -20.35
C PHE A 828 24.14 -0.26 -21.08
N LEU A 829 23.99 0.57 -22.12
CA LEU A 829 22.77 0.72 -22.92
C LEU A 829 23.17 0.83 -24.39
N ILE A 830 22.50 0.07 -25.25
CA ILE A 830 22.57 0.16 -26.70
C ILE A 830 21.23 0.69 -27.21
N GLN A 831 21.27 1.71 -28.05
CA GLN A 831 20.10 2.27 -28.72
C GLN A 831 19.96 1.67 -30.12
N LEU A 832 18.76 1.22 -30.48
CA LEU A 832 18.40 0.88 -31.85
C LEU A 832 17.69 2.08 -32.48
N VAL A 833 18.26 2.63 -33.56
CA VAL A 833 17.77 3.81 -34.27
C VAL A 833 17.22 3.33 -35.63
N THR A 834 15.92 3.27 -35.83
CA THR A 834 14.81 3.52 -34.88
C THR A 834 13.84 2.35 -34.90
N TRP A 835 12.88 2.32 -33.97
CA TRP A 835 11.72 1.45 -34.12
C TRP A 835 10.93 1.84 -35.37
N ASN A 836 10.47 3.09 -35.47
CA ASN A 836 9.45 3.51 -36.44
C ASN A 836 9.63 4.93 -37.00
N ASP A 837 10.85 5.43 -37.18
CA ASP A 837 11.04 6.69 -37.92
C ASP A 837 11.01 6.44 -39.44
N TRP A 838 9.78 6.36 -39.95
CA TRP A 838 9.47 6.15 -41.37
C TRP A 838 9.87 7.34 -42.26
N GLY A 839 10.04 8.54 -41.71
CA GLY A 839 10.44 9.73 -42.47
C GLY A 839 11.92 9.69 -42.85
N GLU A 840 12.78 9.23 -41.93
CA GLU A 840 14.22 9.02 -42.18
C GLU A 840 14.55 7.65 -42.81
N GLY A 841 13.58 6.73 -42.85
CA GLY A 841 13.81 5.38 -43.37
C GLY A 841 14.70 4.51 -42.45
N THR A 842 14.78 4.83 -41.16
CA THR A 842 15.68 4.13 -40.20
C THR A 842 14.99 3.01 -39.41
N GLN A 843 13.70 2.77 -39.65
CA GLN A 843 12.87 1.85 -38.89
C GLN A 843 13.35 0.39 -38.95
N ILE A 844 13.31 -0.31 -37.82
CA ILE A 844 13.42 -1.78 -37.70
C ILE A 844 12.05 -2.45 -37.49
N GLU A 845 10.98 -1.66 -37.33
CA GLU A 845 9.60 -2.15 -37.41
C GLU A 845 9.40 -2.89 -38.76
N PRO A 846 8.73 -4.05 -38.75
CA PRO A 846 8.49 -4.79 -39.97
C PRO A 846 7.78 -3.97 -41.04
N SER A 847 8.30 -4.07 -42.24
CA SER A 847 7.77 -3.45 -43.45
C SER A 847 7.47 -4.51 -44.49
N GLN A 848 6.75 -4.14 -45.55
CA GLN A 848 6.54 -5.05 -46.67
C GLN A 848 7.86 -5.35 -47.41
N GLU A 849 8.81 -4.43 -47.39
CA GLU A 849 10.09 -4.51 -48.08
C GLU A 849 11.10 -5.41 -47.34
N TYR A 850 11.12 -5.35 -46.00
CA TYR A 850 12.13 -6.01 -45.17
C TYR A 850 11.58 -7.14 -44.29
N GLY A 851 10.25 -7.26 -44.15
CA GLY A 851 9.60 -8.25 -43.29
C GLY A 851 10.13 -8.20 -41.85
N TYR A 852 10.33 -9.37 -41.25
CA TYR A 852 10.86 -9.51 -39.88
C TYR A 852 12.40 -9.63 -39.83
N ARG A 853 13.10 -9.49 -40.95
CA ARG A 853 14.53 -9.85 -41.10
C ARG A 853 15.43 -9.21 -40.04
N ASP A 854 15.25 -7.91 -39.78
CA ASP A 854 16.12 -7.17 -38.84
C ASP A 854 15.87 -7.63 -37.38
N LEU A 855 14.62 -7.99 -37.05
CA LEU A 855 14.24 -8.51 -35.73
C LEU A 855 14.65 -9.97 -35.53
N GLU A 856 14.55 -10.81 -36.57
CA GLU A 856 15.07 -12.19 -36.54
C GLU A 856 16.58 -12.21 -36.33
N PHE A 857 17.31 -11.31 -37.01
CA PHE A 857 18.73 -11.16 -36.78
C PHE A 857 19.02 -10.76 -35.33
N LEU A 858 18.31 -9.75 -34.79
CA LEU A 858 18.51 -9.31 -33.40
C LEU A 858 18.21 -10.43 -32.39
N GLN A 859 17.15 -11.21 -32.61
CA GLN A 859 16.78 -12.34 -31.77
C GLN A 859 17.87 -13.41 -31.75
N ASN A 860 18.41 -13.78 -32.93
CA ASN A 860 19.50 -14.75 -33.02
C ASN A 860 20.80 -14.20 -32.44
N PHE A 861 21.13 -12.94 -32.74
CA PHE A 861 22.29 -12.25 -32.20
C PHE A 861 22.28 -12.23 -30.67
N ARG A 862 21.11 -11.93 -30.06
CA ARG A 862 20.95 -11.95 -28.60
C ARG A 862 21.14 -13.35 -28.03
N ARG A 863 20.60 -14.37 -28.70
CA ARG A 863 20.74 -15.77 -28.29
C ARG A 863 22.19 -16.23 -28.30
N GLU A 864 22.93 -15.89 -29.35
CA GLU A 864 24.32 -16.29 -29.54
C GLU A 864 25.29 -15.52 -28.62
N ARG A 865 25.06 -14.22 -28.44
CA ARG A 865 26.02 -13.32 -27.76
C ARG A 865 25.79 -13.19 -26.26
N PHE A 866 24.54 -13.20 -25.81
CA PHE A 866 24.19 -12.78 -24.44
C PHE A 866 23.37 -13.79 -23.65
N ASP A 867 22.52 -14.58 -24.30
CA ASP A 867 21.54 -15.40 -23.61
C ASP A 867 21.12 -16.63 -24.43
N SER A 868 21.87 -17.72 -24.29
CA SER A 868 21.57 -18.98 -24.99
C SER A 868 20.22 -19.59 -24.61
N SER A 869 19.60 -19.13 -23.52
CA SER A 869 18.28 -19.56 -23.06
C SER A 869 17.12 -18.73 -23.62
N PHE A 870 17.39 -17.76 -24.52
CA PHE A 870 16.35 -16.95 -25.14
C PHE A 870 15.47 -17.79 -26.09
N GLU A 871 14.30 -18.19 -25.58
CA GLU A 871 13.37 -19.13 -26.23
C GLU A 871 12.70 -18.67 -27.53
N PRO A 872 12.27 -17.39 -27.70
CA PRO A 872 11.56 -16.96 -28.91
C PRO A 872 12.37 -17.23 -30.18
N VAL A 873 11.71 -17.69 -31.24
CA VAL A 873 12.30 -17.94 -32.58
C VAL A 873 11.61 -17.09 -33.66
N GLY A 874 12.17 -17.03 -34.87
CA GLY A 874 11.73 -16.07 -35.90
C GLY A 874 10.24 -16.16 -36.22
N LYS A 875 9.70 -17.39 -36.27
CA LYS A 875 8.26 -17.66 -36.47
C LYS A 875 7.35 -17.03 -35.40
N ASP A 876 7.86 -16.76 -34.20
CA ASP A 876 7.08 -16.12 -33.13
C ASP A 876 6.81 -14.64 -33.42
N LEU A 877 7.63 -14.00 -34.26
CA LEU A 877 7.46 -12.59 -34.59
C LEU A 877 6.17 -12.32 -35.40
N GLU A 878 5.55 -13.36 -35.97
CA GLU A 878 4.24 -13.27 -36.62
C GLU A 878 3.07 -13.24 -35.62
N ILE A 879 3.28 -13.71 -34.38
CA ILE A 879 2.21 -13.83 -33.37
C ILE A 879 1.58 -12.46 -33.05
N PRO A 880 2.34 -11.38 -32.79
CA PRO A 880 1.76 -10.07 -32.54
C PRO A 880 0.85 -9.57 -33.67
N LEU A 881 1.22 -9.82 -34.92
CA LEU A 881 0.40 -9.42 -36.08
C LEU A 881 -0.94 -10.17 -36.09
N LYS A 882 -0.92 -11.47 -35.82
CA LYS A 882 -2.13 -12.30 -35.70
C LYS A 882 -3.03 -11.82 -34.58
N ILE A 883 -2.46 -11.46 -33.42
CA ILE A 883 -3.20 -10.89 -32.30
C ILE A 883 -3.86 -9.57 -32.71
N LEU A 884 -3.13 -8.68 -33.38
CA LEU A 884 -3.67 -7.40 -33.85
C LEU A 884 -4.85 -7.61 -34.82
N GLN A 885 -4.73 -8.52 -35.78
CA GLN A 885 -5.80 -8.86 -36.74
C GLN A 885 -7.02 -9.43 -36.02
N LEU A 886 -6.83 -10.43 -35.15
CA LEU A 886 -7.92 -11.05 -34.40
C LEU A 886 -8.60 -10.06 -33.44
N ARG A 887 -7.87 -9.11 -32.84
CA ARG A 887 -8.48 -8.07 -32.00
C ARG A 887 -9.41 -7.15 -32.79
N ARG A 888 -9.13 -6.93 -34.07
CA ARG A 888 -9.95 -6.09 -34.97
C ARG A 888 -11.14 -6.86 -35.55
N GLU A 889 -10.96 -8.15 -35.81
CA GLU A 889 -11.96 -8.99 -36.47
C GLU A 889 -12.92 -9.69 -35.49
N GLN A 890 -12.47 -10.03 -34.28
CA GLN A 890 -13.20 -10.85 -33.30
C GLN A 890 -13.33 -10.16 -31.93
N PRO A 891 -14.24 -9.17 -31.79
CA PRO A 891 -14.45 -8.45 -30.53
C PRO A 891 -14.94 -9.33 -29.36
N ASP A 892 -15.49 -10.52 -29.63
CA ASP A 892 -15.96 -11.44 -28.58
C ASP A 892 -14.85 -12.30 -27.96
N GLN A 893 -13.67 -12.38 -28.61
CA GLN A 893 -12.55 -13.23 -28.18
C GLN A 893 -11.44 -12.48 -27.44
N GLN A 894 -11.68 -11.22 -27.04
CA GLN A 894 -10.65 -10.35 -26.43
C GLN A 894 -10.02 -10.98 -25.19
N LYS A 895 -10.80 -11.68 -24.38
CA LYS A 895 -10.30 -12.33 -23.18
C LYS A 895 -9.29 -13.45 -23.49
N THR A 896 -9.55 -14.25 -24.52
CA THR A 896 -8.63 -15.31 -24.94
C THR A 896 -7.34 -14.72 -25.51
N LEU A 897 -7.45 -13.62 -26.27
CA LEU A 897 -6.29 -12.87 -26.78
C LEU A 897 -5.48 -12.25 -25.63
N ASP A 898 -6.12 -11.72 -24.59
CA ASP A 898 -5.44 -11.23 -23.38
C ASP A 898 -4.68 -12.36 -22.66
N GLU A 899 -5.24 -13.58 -22.65
CA GLU A 899 -4.56 -14.76 -22.11
C GLU A 899 -3.34 -15.15 -22.97
N VAL A 900 -3.45 -15.12 -24.31
CA VAL A 900 -2.30 -15.33 -25.22
C VAL A 900 -1.19 -14.32 -24.91
N VAL A 901 -1.53 -13.03 -24.83
CA VAL A 901 -0.59 -11.95 -24.51
C VAL A 901 0.07 -12.19 -23.15
N ALA A 902 -0.70 -12.57 -22.13
CA ALA A 902 -0.17 -12.87 -20.80
C ALA A 902 0.84 -14.04 -20.82
N GLN A 903 0.59 -15.09 -21.63
CA GLN A 903 1.56 -16.18 -21.80
C GLN A 903 2.85 -15.71 -22.49
N LEU A 904 2.74 -14.90 -23.55
CA LEU A 904 3.92 -14.31 -24.22
C LEU A 904 4.74 -13.46 -23.25
N LEU A 905 4.09 -12.62 -22.44
CA LEU A 905 4.76 -11.78 -21.45
C LEU A 905 5.44 -12.58 -20.35
N ALA A 906 4.93 -13.77 -20.03
CA ALA A 906 5.49 -14.71 -19.06
C ALA A 906 6.60 -15.61 -19.66
N GLY A 907 6.95 -15.44 -20.94
CA GLY A 907 7.94 -16.28 -21.64
C GLY A 907 7.42 -17.68 -22.01
N LYS A 908 6.11 -17.93 -21.89
CA LYS A 908 5.47 -19.23 -22.16
C LYS A 908 5.03 -19.33 -23.62
N ILE A 909 6.01 -19.28 -24.52
CA ILE A 909 5.78 -19.19 -25.97
C ILE A 909 4.99 -20.38 -26.53
N PRO A 910 5.29 -21.65 -26.17
CA PRO A 910 4.52 -22.79 -26.67
C PRO A 910 3.04 -22.74 -26.30
N GLN A 911 2.74 -22.35 -25.05
CA GLN A 911 1.36 -22.22 -24.57
C GLN A 911 0.63 -21.08 -25.29
N ALA A 912 1.30 -19.96 -25.52
CA ALA A 912 0.73 -18.85 -26.29
C ALA A 912 0.36 -19.27 -27.71
N ARG A 913 1.21 -20.09 -28.38
CA ARG A 913 0.92 -20.61 -29.71
C ARG A 913 -0.29 -21.53 -29.73
N GLU A 914 -0.37 -22.46 -28.77
CA GLU A 914 -1.50 -23.40 -28.67
C GLU A 914 -2.83 -22.67 -28.49
N LEU A 915 -2.87 -21.70 -27.57
CA LEU A 915 -4.03 -20.83 -27.34
C LEU A 915 -4.39 -20.03 -28.60
N LEU A 916 -3.40 -19.44 -29.28
CA LEU A 916 -3.65 -18.67 -30.49
C LEU A 916 -4.19 -19.53 -31.64
N SER A 917 -3.68 -20.75 -31.82
CA SER A 917 -4.16 -21.67 -32.85
C SER A 917 -5.62 -22.04 -32.65
N SER A 918 -6.12 -22.10 -31.40
CA SER A 918 -7.54 -22.37 -31.12
C SER A 918 -8.50 -21.27 -31.58
N LEU A 919 -7.98 -20.08 -31.93
CA LEU A 919 -8.76 -18.92 -32.39
C LEU A 919 -8.75 -18.77 -33.92
N LEU A 920 -7.89 -19.52 -34.62
CA LEU A 920 -7.80 -19.50 -36.06
C LEU A 920 -8.74 -20.58 -36.64
N PRO A 921 -9.52 -20.29 -37.69
CA PRO A 921 -10.28 -21.32 -38.39
C PRO A 921 -9.31 -22.36 -38.99
N GLU A 922 -9.69 -23.65 -38.88
CA GLU A 922 -8.92 -24.80 -39.41
C GLU A 922 -8.69 -24.73 -40.93
#